data_AF-A0AAN6M1F4-F1
#
_entry.id   AF-A0AAN6M1F4-F1
#
_cell.length_a   1.000
_cell.length_b   1.000
_cell.length_c   1.000
_cell.angle_alpha   90.00
_cell.angle_beta   90.00
_cell.angle_gamma   90.00
#
_symmetry.space_group_name_H-M   'P 1'
#
loop_
_entity.id
_entity.type
_entity.pdbx_description
1 polymer ?
#
loop_
_entity_poly.entity_id
_entity_poly.type
_entity_poly.pdbx_seq_one_letter_code
_entity_poly.pdbx_strand_id
1 'polypeptide(L)'
;MRSGDVFMASPLRPPPSGVASNFDDAGFLALPVVVIASVCLPLVFICAFARVYARVLAKKWTIQDYFFCFNLVVGVTFIVYLIPLTIAKPYGKHVWDIDSRGLTKSWLLRFLTLSVFTGPVLWLSKAMVIVHLSHVFKSVRWFKNSGYIFIPVTGLMYALYTCTVSIACAPKPDSDADSYINGFREKSCSASGGPNISVGIVMALVNALVDFYLLIATFVLSPSMNVTVKERRVIYLMHFIGIIASICSVIGLVYRIKTYVHNDLTGHQIPITTALVLEVSISLMIPCMSSFYAIYRHFTYVELNERVTIGASSTRYNSTLSHYKTPSKQPSRDNSHVSTPLPPEEPKKIWRKTHMSVEELPFRKASVDFYRKSPLAFRNSRDSRMKALPPTPLPLASRNNSVADGMPNVPKTPKSPKTPKTPKTPNSIRNPTQNIYYRAVTKMSVFRSGSKALITGGASGIGLAVAQSCLKHGMRVSIVDFNQETLDLARSSLEGEVECLQADVSQEKEWEGVKKKVGDVDFLMLNAGVMARGTWGDAEYFQKILSTNLFGVINGLNAYVPSFQARSGDSPAAIVITGSKQGITNPPGNAAYNASKSAVKTLAEHLSWDFRDNKSVSVHLLVPGWTFTGLSGNVPGTPKEKPAGAWSPEQVASYMEQKIADDKFYIICPDNDVSEETDKKRMLWTAGDIVNERPPLTRWRDEYKKEAEEWMAKQKVTLKPTHVAHEPQNIRIHLAEQLDAFHGIFEREILRCGHDDSTVKDKLLGDGQLHVAGARREVEHKDIEASPLDFVEELLQGFHHHETAPCYWGGLRDQIAHGHAL
;
A
#
# COMPACT_ATOMS: atom_id res chain seq x y z
N MET A 1 -61.17 -35.43 -40.89
CA MET A 1 -62.30 -36.28 -40.42
C MET A 1 -62.09 -37.68 -40.98
N ARG A 2 -62.20 -38.77 -40.21
CA ARG A 2 -62.61 -38.95 -38.80
C ARG A 2 -61.62 -39.96 -38.14
N SER A 3 -61.35 -39.97 -36.84
CA SER A 3 -61.83 -39.11 -35.75
C SER A 3 -60.91 -37.91 -35.50
N GLY A 4 -61.13 -37.16 -34.41
CA GLY A 4 -60.30 -36.03 -33.99
C GLY A 4 -59.40 -36.38 -32.82
N ASP A 5 -58.14 -36.73 -33.09
CA ASP A 5 -57.11 -36.77 -32.05
C ASP A 5 -56.75 -35.34 -31.64
N VAL A 6 -57.42 -34.87 -30.60
CA VAL A 6 -56.96 -33.72 -29.82
C VAL A 6 -55.61 -34.12 -29.23
N PHE A 7 -54.51 -33.59 -29.77
CA PHE A 7 -53.19 -33.67 -29.16
C PHE A 7 -53.24 -32.99 -27.79
N MET A 8 -53.56 -33.77 -26.76
CA MET A 8 -53.73 -33.31 -25.39
C MET A 8 -52.47 -32.60 -24.91
N ALA A 9 -52.65 -31.53 -24.13
CA ALA A 9 -51.55 -30.80 -23.52
C ALA A 9 -50.69 -31.77 -22.72
N SER A 10 -49.50 -32.07 -23.26
CA SER A 10 -48.66 -33.15 -22.77
C SER A 10 -47.47 -32.51 -22.05
N PRO A 11 -47.27 -32.80 -20.76
CA PRO A 11 -46.27 -32.11 -19.95
C PRO A 11 -44.86 -32.50 -20.41
N LEU A 12 -43.88 -31.60 -20.22
CA LEU A 12 -42.51 -31.86 -20.68
C LEU A 12 -41.89 -33.11 -20.01
N ARG A 13 -42.31 -33.39 -18.76
CA ARG A 13 -42.17 -34.65 -18.02
C ARG A 13 -43.41 -34.94 -17.18
N PRO A 14 -43.68 -36.22 -16.80
CA PRO A 14 -44.74 -36.53 -15.85
C PRO A 14 -44.52 -35.84 -14.48
N PRO A 15 -45.59 -35.43 -13.79
CA PRO A 15 -45.51 -34.87 -12.45
C PRO A 15 -45.15 -35.92 -11.38
N PRO A 16 -44.77 -35.50 -10.16
CA PRO A 16 -44.62 -36.40 -9.01
C PRO A 16 -45.94 -37.09 -8.64
N SER A 17 -45.84 -38.26 -8.00
CA SER A 17 -47.01 -39.01 -7.50
C SER A 17 -47.90 -38.15 -6.62
N GLY A 18 -49.16 -37.95 -7.04
CA GLY A 18 -50.15 -37.13 -6.32
C GLY A 18 -50.27 -35.67 -6.79
N VAL A 19 -49.46 -35.21 -7.74
CA VAL A 19 -49.53 -33.86 -8.32
C VAL A 19 -50.12 -33.93 -9.74
N ALA A 20 -51.00 -32.99 -10.10
CA ALA A 20 -51.52 -32.83 -11.45
C ALA A 20 -50.92 -31.59 -12.14
N SER A 21 -50.68 -31.67 -13.45
CA SER A 21 -50.15 -30.57 -14.27
C SER A 21 -51.15 -29.42 -14.43
N ASN A 22 -50.71 -28.18 -14.20
CA ASN A 22 -51.49 -26.95 -14.40
C ASN A 22 -50.89 -26.09 -15.54
N PHE A 23 -51.39 -26.30 -16.75
CA PHE A 23 -50.90 -25.61 -17.94
C PHE A 23 -51.34 -24.14 -18.01
N ASP A 24 -52.53 -23.80 -17.51
CA ASP A 24 -53.13 -22.49 -17.67
C ASP A 24 -52.57 -21.48 -16.64
N ASP A 25 -52.68 -21.78 -15.34
CA ASP A 25 -52.42 -20.81 -14.26
C ASP A 25 -51.48 -21.34 -13.15
N ALA A 26 -50.45 -22.12 -13.50
CA ALA A 26 -49.34 -22.36 -12.58
C ALA A 26 -48.51 -21.07 -12.36
N GLY A 27 -48.25 -20.76 -11.09
CA GLY A 27 -47.62 -19.51 -10.65
C GLY A 27 -46.23 -19.24 -11.22
N PHE A 28 -45.90 -17.95 -11.37
CA PHE A 28 -44.66 -17.49 -12.01
C PHE A 28 -43.45 -17.53 -11.05
N LEU A 29 -42.80 -18.69 -10.98
CA LEU A 29 -41.65 -18.94 -10.11
C LEU A 29 -40.40 -18.11 -10.47
N ALA A 30 -40.27 -17.62 -11.71
CA ALA A 30 -39.07 -16.90 -12.18
C ALA A 30 -38.97 -15.43 -11.72
N LEU A 31 -39.94 -14.92 -10.96
CA LEU A 31 -39.95 -13.55 -10.43
C LEU A 31 -38.63 -13.13 -9.72
N PRO A 32 -37.99 -13.97 -8.86
CA PRO A 32 -36.75 -13.58 -8.18
C PRO A 32 -35.62 -13.24 -9.14
N VAL A 33 -35.50 -13.93 -10.29
CA VAL A 33 -34.48 -13.65 -11.30
C VAL A 33 -34.66 -12.27 -11.89
N VAL A 34 -35.91 -11.89 -12.21
CA VAL A 34 -36.26 -10.60 -12.81
C VAL A 34 -36.03 -9.46 -11.83
N VAL A 35 -36.45 -9.62 -10.57
CA VAL A 35 -36.24 -8.63 -9.50
C VAL A 35 -34.74 -8.40 -9.26
N ILE A 36 -33.97 -9.47 -9.09
CA ILE A 36 -32.52 -9.37 -8.86
C ILE A 36 -31.79 -8.78 -10.05
N ALA A 37 -32.10 -9.18 -11.29
CA ALA A 37 -31.49 -8.57 -12.47
C ALA A 37 -31.81 -7.06 -12.58
N SER A 38 -33.03 -6.66 -12.23
CA SER A 38 -33.49 -5.26 -12.26
C SER A 38 -32.82 -4.39 -11.20
N VAL A 39 -32.43 -4.95 -10.05
CA VAL A 39 -31.66 -4.25 -9.01
C VAL A 39 -30.16 -4.26 -9.31
N CYS A 40 -29.61 -5.39 -9.76
CA CYS A 40 -28.17 -5.55 -9.98
C CYS A 40 -27.65 -4.80 -11.20
N LEU A 41 -28.39 -4.75 -12.32
CA LEU A 41 -27.92 -4.05 -13.53
C LEU A 41 -27.65 -2.55 -13.29
N PRO A 42 -28.56 -1.75 -12.68
CA PRO A 42 -28.28 -0.36 -12.31
C PRO A 42 -27.05 -0.21 -11.41
N LEU A 43 -26.90 -1.08 -10.39
CA LEU A 43 -25.75 -1.04 -9.48
C LEU A 43 -24.42 -1.35 -10.21
N VAL A 44 -24.42 -2.31 -11.13
CA VAL A 44 -23.29 -2.62 -12.02
C VAL A 44 -22.95 -1.41 -12.90
N PHE A 45 -23.95 -0.74 -13.49
CA PHE A 45 -23.71 0.46 -14.30
C PHE A 45 -23.16 1.64 -13.48
N ILE A 46 -23.69 1.90 -12.29
CA ILE A 46 -23.18 2.95 -11.37
C ILE A 46 -21.72 2.66 -10.98
N CYS A 47 -21.43 1.41 -10.61
CA CYS A 47 -20.08 0.98 -10.27
C CYS A 47 -19.11 1.10 -11.46
N ALA A 48 -19.52 0.66 -12.65
CA ALA A 48 -18.73 0.74 -13.86
C ALA A 48 -18.49 2.18 -14.30
N PHE A 49 -19.50 3.05 -14.23
CA PHE A 49 -19.36 4.48 -14.51
C PHE A 49 -18.35 5.13 -13.57
N ALA A 50 -18.45 4.86 -12.25
CA ALA A 50 -17.46 5.33 -11.28
C ALA A 50 -16.03 4.86 -11.66
N ARG A 51 -15.85 3.58 -12.02
CA ARG A 51 -14.56 3.05 -12.45
C ARG A 51 -14.02 3.73 -13.71
N VAL A 52 -14.85 3.94 -14.74
CA VAL A 52 -14.44 4.63 -15.97
C VAL A 52 -14.11 6.10 -15.70
N TYR A 53 -14.96 6.81 -14.95
CA TYR A 53 -14.75 8.21 -14.57
C TYR A 53 -13.43 8.42 -13.82
N ALA A 54 -13.11 7.55 -12.86
CA ALA A 54 -11.83 7.56 -12.15
C ALA A 54 -10.61 7.39 -13.09
N ARG A 55 -10.74 6.65 -14.19
CA ARG A 55 -9.67 6.48 -15.20
C ARG A 55 -9.57 7.64 -16.18
N VAL A 56 -10.69 8.27 -16.53
CA VAL A 56 -10.72 9.51 -17.33
C VAL A 56 -10.01 10.63 -16.57
N LEU A 57 -10.35 10.84 -15.28
CA LEU A 57 -9.67 11.80 -14.41
C LEU A 57 -8.15 11.52 -14.30
N ALA A 58 -7.76 10.26 -14.14
CA ALA A 58 -6.35 9.87 -14.03
C ALA A 58 -5.56 9.93 -15.35
N LYS A 59 -6.21 10.17 -16.50
CA LYS A 59 -5.63 10.23 -17.87
C LYS A 59 -4.72 9.05 -18.23
N LYS A 60 -4.85 7.90 -17.55
CA LYS A 60 -3.93 6.75 -17.65
C LYS A 60 -4.67 5.42 -17.60
N TRP A 61 -4.80 4.80 -18.76
CA TRP A 61 -5.44 3.49 -18.94
C TRP A 61 -4.42 2.35 -18.79
N THR A 62 -4.84 1.23 -18.21
CA THR A 62 -4.04 0.00 -18.10
C THR A 62 -4.72 -1.16 -18.82
N ILE A 63 -3.96 -2.21 -19.14
CA ILE A 63 -4.49 -3.45 -19.77
C ILE A 63 -5.66 -4.04 -18.96
N GLN A 64 -5.66 -3.88 -17.62
CA GLN A 64 -6.73 -4.35 -16.74
C GLN A 64 -8.03 -3.55 -16.89
N ASP A 65 -7.96 -2.29 -17.31
CA ASP A 65 -9.14 -1.44 -17.54
C ASP A 65 -9.82 -1.81 -18.86
N TYR A 66 -9.04 -2.13 -19.90
CA TYR A 66 -9.58 -2.71 -21.14
C TYR A 66 -10.19 -4.10 -20.91
N PHE A 67 -9.54 -4.95 -20.10
CA PHE A 67 -10.08 -6.26 -19.73
C PHE A 67 -11.37 -6.13 -18.91
N PHE A 68 -11.47 -5.14 -18.01
CA PHE A 68 -12.73 -4.80 -17.32
C PHE A 68 -13.82 -4.39 -18.32
N CYS A 69 -13.55 -3.46 -19.24
CA CYS A 69 -14.55 -3.00 -20.21
C CYS A 69 -15.07 -4.15 -21.11
N PHE A 70 -14.17 -5.05 -21.55
CA PHE A 70 -14.57 -6.26 -22.28
C PHE A 70 -15.47 -7.17 -21.43
N ASN A 71 -15.07 -7.43 -20.18
CA ASN A 71 -15.82 -8.28 -19.25
C ASN A 71 -17.21 -7.70 -18.93
N LEU A 72 -17.29 -6.40 -18.70
CA LEU A 72 -18.53 -5.65 -18.49
C LEU A 72 -19.50 -5.80 -19.66
N VAL A 73 -19.02 -5.61 -20.91
CA VAL A 73 -19.86 -5.80 -22.10
C VAL A 73 -20.36 -7.24 -22.19
N VAL A 74 -19.50 -8.24 -21.98
CA VAL A 74 -19.86 -9.66 -22.03
C VAL A 74 -20.87 -10.04 -20.94
N GLY A 75 -20.62 -9.67 -19.68
CA GLY A 75 -21.48 -10.01 -18.53
C GLY A 75 -22.82 -9.29 -18.56
N VAL A 76 -22.86 -8.00 -18.91
CA VAL A 76 -24.12 -7.26 -19.08
C VAL A 76 -24.92 -7.82 -20.26
N THR A 77 -24.28 -8.13 -21.39
CA THR A 77 -24.96 -8.76 -22.54
C THR A 77 -25.55 -10.13 -22.16
N PHE A 78 -24.82 -10.93 -21.37
CA PHE A 78 -25.31 -12.22 -20.88
C PHE A 78 -26.55 -12.07 -19.98
N ILE A 79 -26.54 -11.15 -19.00
CA ILE A 79 -27.69 -10.91 -18.12
C ILE A 79 -28.88 -10.34 -18.92
N VAL A 80 -28.65 -9.40 -19.84
CA VAL A 80 -29.71 -8.81 -20.68
C VAL A 80 -30.29 -9.84 -21.66
N TYR A 81 -29.49 -10.80 -22.15
CA TYR A 81 -29.97 -11.90 -22.99
C TYR A 81 -30.77 -12.96 -22.19
N LEU A 82 -30.46 -13.11 -20.91
CA LEU A 82 -31.12 -14.03 -19.98
C LEU A 82 -32.54 -13.57 -19.61
N ILE A 83 -32.77 -12.28 -19.35
CA ILE A 83 -34.07 -11.75 -18.88
C ILE A 83 -35.25 -12.09 -19.82
N PRO A 84 -35.17 -11.91 -21.16
CA PRO A 84 -36.25 -12.30 -22.07
C PRO A 84 -36.53 -13.81 -22.08
N LEU A 85 -35.53 -14.65 -21.77
CA LEU A 85 -35.71 -16.10 -21.69
C LEU A 85 -36.49 -16.51 -20.44
N THR A 86 -36.31 -15.79 -19.32
CA THR A 86 -36.99 -16.11 -18.05
C THR A 86 -38.41 -15.54 -17.94
N ILE A 87 -38.71 -14.48 -18.68
CA ILE A 87 -40.06 -13.88 -18.78
C ILE A 87 -40.91 -14.58 -19.85
N ALA A 88 -40.30 -15.09 -20.92
CA ALA A 88 -41.04 -15.79 -21.98
C ALA A 88 -41.55 -17.16 -21.51
N LYS A 89 -42.88 -17.36 -21.57
CA LYS A 89 -43.49 -18.70 -21.53
C LYS A 89 -42.76 -19.59 -22.56
N PRO A 90 -42.32 -20.82 -22.20
CA PRO A 90 -42.69 -21.57 -21.01
C PRO A 90 -41.73 -21.54 -19.81
N TYR A 91 -40.71 -20.67 -19.75
CA TYR A 91 -39.83 -20.62 -18.56
C TYR A 91 -40.58 -20.10 -17.32
N GLY A 92 -40.12 -20.47 -16.12
CA GLY A 92 -40.70 -19.98 -14.86
C GLY A 92 -41.87 -20.78 -14.29
N LYS A 93 -42.12 -22.00 -14.80
CA LYS A 93 -43.04 -23.01 -14.25
C LYS A 93 -42.27 -24.28 -13.86
N HIS A 94 -42.86 -25.20 -13.09
CA HIS A 94 -42.28 -26.54 -12.89
C HIS A 94 -42.26 -27.33 -14.21
N VAL A 95 -41.38 -28.34 -14.31
CA VAL A 95 -41.19 -29.09 -15.57
C VAL A 95 -42.45 -29.84 -16.05
N TRP A 96 -43.39 -30.16 -15.16
CA TRP A 96 -44.67 -30.81 -15.48
C TRP A 96 -45.81 -29.81 -15.78
N ASP A 97 -45.64 -28.53 -15.50
CA ASP A 97 -46.63 -27.47 -15.82
C ASP A 97 -46.35 -26.79 -17.17
N ILE A 98 -45.33 -27.28 -17.88
CA ILE A 98 -44.93 -26.83 -19.22
C ILE A 98 -45.57 -27.74 -20.27
N ASP A 99 -46.51 -27.17 -21.04
CA ASP A 99 -47.00 -27.80 -22.26
C ASP A 99 -45.86 -27.87 -23.29
N SER A 100 -45.52 -29.09 -23.72
CA SER A 100 -44.46 -29.31 -24.71
C SER A 100 -44.71 -28.63 -26.06
N ARG A 101 -45.97 -28.30 -26.40
CA ARG A 101 -46.35 -27.53 -27.60
C ARG A 101 -45.90 -26.06 -27.54
N GLY A 102 -45.60 -25.53 -26.34
CA GLY A 102 -45.10 -24.16 -26.15
C GLY A 102 -43.61 -23.96 -26.44
N LEU A 103 -42.85 -25.04 -26.67
CA LEU A 103 -41.40 -25.00 -26.86
C LEU A 103 -41.00 -24.68 -28.31
N THR A 104 -41.01 -23.39 -28.66
CA THR A 104 -40.54 -22.97 -29.99
C THR A 104 -39.05 -23.26 -30.20
N LYS A 105 -38.66 -23.64 -31.43
CA LYS A 105 -37.25 -23.79 -31.85
C LYS A 105 -36.40 -22.56 -31.51
N SER A 106 -36.97 -21.35 -31.63
CA SER A 106 -36.35 -20.09 -31.23
C SER A 106 -36.05 -19.99 -29.73
N TRP A 107 -36.92 -20.52 -28.86
CA TRP A 107 -36.68 -20.55 -27.41
C TRP A 107 -35.62 -21.60 -27.05
N LEU A 108 -35.71 -22.80 -27.65
CA LEU A 108 -34.75 -23.89 -27.42
C LEU A 108 -33.33 -23.51 -27.83
N LEU A 109 -33.17 -22.84 -28.99
CA LEU A 109 -31.87 -22.32 -29.43
C LEU A 109 -31.33 -21.22 -28.49
N ARG A 110 -32.19 -20.34 -27.96
CA ARG A 110 -31.79 -19.32 -26.99
C ARG A 110 -31.35 -19.92 -25.65
N PHE A 111 -32.07 -20.93 -25.15
CA PHE A 111 -31.71 -21.67 -23.95
C PHE A 111 -30.37 -22.39 -24.11
N LEU A 112 -30.18 -23.13 -25.21
CA LEU A 112 -28.91 -23.80 -25.50
C LEU A 112 -27.75 -22.80 -25.58
N THR A 113 -27.96 -21.66 -26.25
CA THR A 113 -26.97 -20.56 -26.32
C THR A 113 -26.60 -20.06 -24.91
N LEU A 114 -27.58 -19.83 -24.03
CA LEU A 114 -27.34 -19.39 -22.66
C LEU A 114 -26.54 -20.44 -21.86
N SER A 115 -26.89 -21.73 -21.97
CA SER A 115 -26.17 -22.81 -21.30
C SER A 115 -24.71 -22.91 -21.77
N VAL A 116 -24.46 -22.80 -23.08
CA VAL A 116 -23.10 -22.80 -23.66
C VAL A 116 -22.29 -21.60 -23.18
N PHE A 117 -22.85 -20.39 -23.18
CA PHE A 117 -22.12 -19.19 -22.73
C PHE A 117 -21.99 -19.04 -21.21
N THR A 118 -22.74 -19.82 -20.40
CA THR A 118 -22.64 -19.78 -18.93
C THR A 118 -21.22 -20.09 -18.43
N GLY A 119 -20.56 -21.12 -18.99
CA GLY A 119 -19.20 -21.50 -18.60
C GLY A 119 -18.16 -20.40 -18.88
N PRO A 120 -18.04 -19.88 -20.12
CA PRO A 120 -17.12 -18.81 -20.46
C PRO A 120 -17.37 -17.50 -19.69
N VAL A 121 -18.64 -17.15 -19.42
CA VAL A 121 -18.99 -15.93 -18.66
C VAL A 121 -18.58 -16.05 -17.20
N LEU A 122 -18.83 -17.19 -16.55
CA LEU A 122 -18.36 -17.45 -15.18
C LEU A 122 -16.82 -17.45 -15.11
N TRP A 123 -16.14 -18.11 -16.05
CA TRP A 123 -14.68 -18.11 -16.10
C TRP A 123 -14.11 -16.69 -16.24
N LEU A 124 -14.60 -15.92 -17.20
CA LEU A 124 -14.18 -14.53 -17.41
C LEU A 124 -14.43 -13.70 -16.15
N SER A 125 -15.57 -13.86 -15.49
CA SER A 125 -15.93 -13.17 -14.24
C SER A 125 -14.91 -13.45 -13.13
N LYS A 126 -14.64 -14.73 -12.83
CA LYS A 126 -13.64 -15.12 -11.81
C LYS A 126 -12.22 -14.67 -12.18
N ALA A 127 -11.81 -14.85 -13.43
CA ALA A 127 -10.49 -14.43 -13.91
C ALA A 127 -10.28 -12.92 -13.74
N MET A 128 -11.33 -12.11 -13.93
CA MET A 128 -11.28 -10.67 -13.77
C MET A 128 -11.17 -10.22 -12.31
N VAL A 129 -11.85 -10.90 -11.39
CA VAL A 129 -11.65 -10.72 -9.93
C VAL A 129 -10.24 -11.14 -9.50
N ILE A 130 -9.74 -12.30 -9.95
CA ILE A 130 -8.38 -12.79 -9.63
C ILE A 130 -7.31 -11.81 -10.14
N VAL A 131 -7.42 -11.32 -11.38
CA VAL A 131 -6.49 -10.34 -11.97
C VAL A 131 -6.53 -9.01 -11.21
N HIS A 132 -7.71 -8.56 -10.76
CA HIS A 132 -7.84 -7.35 -9.97
C HIS A 132 -7.17 -7.50 -8.59
N LEU A 133 -7.51 -8.55 -7.83
CA LEU A 133 -6.93 -8.79 -6.50
C LEU A 133 -5.42 -9.01 -6.59
N SER A 134 -4.92 -9.67 -7.63
CA SER A 134 -3.47 -9.84 -7.88
C SER A 134 -2.72 -8.54 -8.12
N HIS A 135 -3.43 -7.45 -8.50
CA HIS A 135 -2.88 -6.11 -8.59
C HIS A 135 -2.99 -5.34 -7.28
N VAL A 136 -4.09 -5.50 -6.53
CA VAL A 136 -4.25 -4.92 -5.18
C VAL A 136 -3.16 -5.45 -4.25
N PHE A 137 -2.98 -6.78 -4.18
CA PHE A 137 -1.99 -7.45 -3.36
C PHE A 137 -0.64 -7.68 -4.06
N LYS A 138 -0.19 -6.72 -4.89
CA LYS A 138 1.04 -6.83 -5.70
C LYS A 138 2.32 -7.15 -4.90
N SER A 139 2.35 -6.81 -3.62
CA SER A 139 3.44 -7.13 -2.67
C SER A 139 3.56 -8.64 -2.40
N VAL A 140 2.46 -9.40 -2.47
CA VAL A 140 2.39 -10.77 -1.97
C VAL A 140 2.55 -11.79 -3.11
N ARG A 141 3.80 -12.21 -3.31
CA ARG A 141 4.21 -13.07 -4.43
C ARG A 141 3.46 -14.40 -4.50
N TRP A 142 3.14 -15.03 -3.38
CA TRP A 142 2.44 -16.34 -3.38
C TRP A 142 1.01 -16.22 -3.92
N PHE A 143 0.28 -15.16 -3.57
CA PHE A 143 -1.08 -14.92 -4.02
C PHE A 143 -1.10 -14.63 -5.53
N LYS A 144 -0.18 -13.79 -6.00
CA LYS A 144 0.01 -13.54 -7.44
C LYS A 144 0.32 -14.82 -8.23
N ASN A 145 1.20 -15.67 -7.70
CA ASN A 145 1.60 -16.92 -8.36
C ASN A 145 0.45 -17.95 -8.39
N SER A 146 -0.31 -18.08 -7.30
CA SER A 146 -1.48 -18.96 -7.27
C SER A 146 -2.62 -18.45 -8.16
N GLY A 147 -2.82 -17.14 -8.27
CA GLY A 147 -3.75 -16.54 -9.25
C GLY A 147 -3.47 -16.95 -10.70
N TYR A 148 -2.20 -17.01 -11.12
CA TYR A 148 -1.80 -17.52 -12.44
C TYR A 148 -2.06 -19.02 -12.65
N ILE A 149 -2.25 -19.80 -11.59
CA ILE A 149 -2.59 -21.23 -11.65
C ILE A 149 -4.11 -21.42 -11.63
N PHE A 150 -4.83 -20.67 -10.79
CA PHE A 150 -6.29 -20.77 -10.70
C PHE A 150 -7.01 -20.34 -11.98
N ILE A 151 -6.53 -19.31 -12.71
CA ILE A 151 -7.15 -18.86 -13.96
C ILE A 151 -7.22 -19.97 -15.04
N PRO A 152 -6.12 -20.66 -15.42
CA PRO A 152 -6.19 -21.75 -16.38
C PRO A 152 -6.87 -23.02 -15.84
N VAL A 153 -6.71 -23.35 -14.54
CA VAL A 153 -7.37 -24.53 -13.95
C VAL A 153 -8.89 -24.37 -13.94
N THR A 154 -9.40 -23.22 -13.52
CA THR A 154 -10.85 -22.92 -13.60
C THR A 154 -11.32 -22.85 -15.05
N GLY A 155 -10.54 -22.23 -15.95
CA GLY A 155 -10.83 -22.18 -17.38
C GLY A 155 -11.01 -23.56 -18.02
N LEU A 156 -10.17 -24.54 -17.64
CA LEU A 156 -10.33 -25.93 -18.07
C LEU A 156 -11.63 -26.55 -17.56
N MET A 157 -12.00 -26.34 -16.29
CA MET A 157 -13.26 -26.88 -15.74
C MET A 157 -14.50 -26.25 -16.40
N TYR A 158 -14.48 -24.93 -16.63
CA TYR A 158 -15.54 -24.23 -17.35
C TYR A 158 -15.62 -24.64 -18.83
N ALA A 159 -14.48 -24.87 -19.50
CA ALA A 159 -14.44 -25.43 -20.85
C ALA A 159 -15.01 -26.85 -20.91
N LEU A 160 -14.70 -27.72 -19.93
CA LEU A 160 -15.26 -29.08 -19.84
C LEU A 160 -16.78 -29.08 -19.66
N TYR A 161 -17.33 -28.18 -18.83
CA TYR A 161 -18.78 -27.98 -18.74
C TYR A 161 -19.36 -27.49 -20.08
N THR A 162 -18.73 -26.50 -20.71
CA THR A 162 -19.15 -25.95 -22.00
C THR A 162 -19.18 -27.02 -23.10
N CYS A 163 -18.15 -27.85 -23.20
CA CYS A 163 -18.09 -28.98 -24.13
C CYS A 163 -19.14 -30.04 -23.80
N THR A 164 -19.35 -30.35 -22.51
CA THR A 164 -20.39 -31.30 -22.09
C THR A 164 -21.78 -30.83 -22.52
N VAL A 165 -22.15 -29.57 -22.26
CA VAL A 165 -23.41 -28.96 -22.75
C VAL A 165 -23.48 -29.00 -24.28
N SER A 166 -22.40 -28.60 -24.96
CA SER A 166 -22.35 -28.49 -26.44
C SER A 166 -22.41 -29.84 -27.15
N ILE A 167 -22.10 -30.95 -26.47
CA ILE A 167 -22.17 -32.32 -27.03
C ILE A 167 -23.45 -33.02 -26.58
N ALA A 168 -23.79 -32.96 -25.29
CA ALA A 168 -24.92 -33.68 -24.72
C ALA A 168 -26.28 -33.05 -25.07
N CYS A 169 -26.35 -31.73 -25.24
CA CYS A 169 -27.59 -30.99 -25.53
C CYS A 169 -27.65 -30.44 -26.98
N ALA A 170 -26.78 -30.91 -27.88
CA ALA A 170 -26.83 -30.52 -29.28
C ALA A 170 -28.11 -31.06 -29.97
N PRO A 171 -28.76 -30.28 -30.86
CA PRO A 171 -29.75 -30.82 -31.77
C PRO A 171 -29.08 -31.80 -32.75
N LYS A 172 -29.81 -32.85 -33.16
CA LYS A 172 -29.37 -33.73 -34.24
C LYS A 172 -29.62 -33.03 -35.59
N PRO A 173 -28.95 -33.44 -36.69
CA PRO A 173 -28.90 -32.64 -37.93
C PRO A 173 -30.26 -32.34 -38.58
N ASP A 174 -31.29 -33.12 -38.28
CA ASP A 174 -32.65 -32.94 -38.78
C ASP A 174 -33.28 -31.68 -38.16
N SER A 175 -33.77 -30.77 -39.00
CA SER A 175 -33.90 -29.34 -38.67
C SER A 175 -35.09 -28.96 -37.78
N ASP A 176 -35.93 -29.89 -37.39
CA ASP A 176 -37.28 -29.58 -36.91
C ASP A 176 -37.37 -29.40 -35.40
N ALA A 177 -38.45 -28.78 -34.90
CA ALA A 177 -38.60 -28.45 -33.48
C ALA A 177 -38.52 -29.71 -32.59
N ASP A 178 -39.08 -30.84 -33.06
CA ASP A 178 -39.05 -32.12 -32.36
C ASP A 178 -37.63 -32.70 -32.22
N SER A 179 -36.71 -32.41 -33.15
CA SER A 179 -35.28 -32.79 -33.01
C SER A 179 -34.64 -32.10 -31.81
N TYR A 180 -34.93 -30.80 -31.61
CA TYR A 180 -34.46 -30.04 -30.46
C TYR A 180 -35.14 -30.50 -29.15
N ILE A 181 -36.45 -30.78 -29.17
CA ILE A 181 -37.17 -31.28 -27.99
C ILE A 181 -36.67 -32.67 -27.58
N ASN A 182 -36.40 -33.56 -28.55
CA ASN A 182 -35.89 -34.90 -28.30
C ASN A 182 -34.43 -34.89 -27.82
N GLY A 183 -33.58 -34.01 -28.37
CA GLY A 183 -32.23 -33.77 -27.84
C GLY A 183 -32.25 -33.24 -26.39
N PHE A 184 -33.14 -32.29 -26.09
CA PHE A 184 -33.32 -31.79 -24.72
C PHE A 184 -33.86 -32.87 -23.77
N ARG A 185 -34.74 -33.76 -24.24
CA ARG A 185 -35.27 -34.91 -23.48
C ARG A 185 -34.25 -36.06 -23.31
N GLU A 186 -33.12 -36.04 -24.02
CA GLU A 186 -32.15 -37.14 -23.97
C GLU A 186 -31.49 -37.25 -22.59
N LYS A 187 -31.21 -38.50 -22.15
CA LYS A 187 -30.65 -38.79 -20.83
C LYS A 187 -29.27 -38.16 -20.59
N SER A 188 -28.55 -37.89 -21.66
CA SER A 188 -27.29 -37.14 -21.70
C SER A 188 -27.46 -35.67 -21.26
N CYS A 189 -28.50 -34.99 -21.76
CA CYS A 189 -28.72 -33.56 -21.58
C CYS A 189 -29.41 -33.18 -20.26
N SER A 190 -30.56 -33.79 -19.94
CA SER A 190 -31.43 -33.28 -18.87
C SER A 190 -31.92 -34.31 -17.85
N ALA A 191 -31.61 -35.60 -17.96
CA ALA A 191 -32.11 -36.57 -16.97
C ALA A 191 -31.50 -36.35 -15.57
N SER A 192 -32.28 -36.61 -14.52
CA SER A 192 -31.73 -36.84 -13.16
C SER A 192 -30.67 -37.93 -13.24
N GLY A 193 -29.52 -37.75 -12.60
CA GLY A 193 -28.36 -38.63 -12.77
C GLY A 193 -27.59 -38.48 -14.09
N GLY A 194 -28.01 -37.59 -15.00
CA GLY A 194 -27.41 -37.40 -16.33
C GLY A 194 -26.05 -36.69 -16.30
N PRO A 195 -25.13 -37.01 -17.23
CA PRO A 195 -23.74 -36.55 -17.20
C PRO A 195 -23.59 -35.02 -17.25
N ASN A 196 -24.47 -34.31 -17.96
CA ASN A 196 -24.49 -32.85 -17.96
C ASN A 196 -24.73 -32.25 -16.56
N ILE A 197 -25.64 -32.85 -15.77
CA ILE A 197 -25.92 -32.41 -14.39
C ILE A 197 -24.73 -32.75 -13.48
N SER A 198 -24.14 -33.95 -13.64
CA SER A 198 -22.93 -34.36 -12.91
C SER A 198 -21.76 -33.40 -13.11
N VAL A 199 -21.46 -33.03 -14.37
CA VAL A 199 -20.41 -32.04 -14.68
C VAL A 199 -20.79 -30.65 -14.18
N GLY A 200 -22.08 -30.29 -14.21
CA GLY A 200 -22.61 -29.06 -13.59
C GLY A 200 -22.39 -28.97 -12.07
N ILE A 201 -22.50 -30.09 -11.34
CA ILE A 201 -22.19 -30.16 -9.91
C ILE A 201 -20.68 -29.98 -9.68
N VAL A 202 -19.83 -30.66 -10.45
CA VAL A 202 -18.36 -30.50 -10.36
C VAL A 202 -17.95 -29.05 -10.65
N MET A 203 -18.54 -28.42 -11.67
CA MET A 203 -18.33 -27.01 -11.99
C MET A 203 -18.72 -26.09 -10.82
N ALA A 204 -19.87 -26.34 -10.18
CA ALA A 204 -20.33 -25.53 -9.05
C ALA A 204 -19.52 -25.75 -7.77
N LEU A 205 -19.01 -26.96 -7.53
CA LEU A 205 -18.10 -27.24 -6.42
C LEU A 205 -16.78 -26.49 -6.60
N VAL A 206 -16.16 -26.57 -7.79
CA VAL A 206 -14.96 -25.80 -8.14
C VAL A 206 -15.22 -24.30 -7.99
N ASN A 207 -16.40 -23.82 -8.39
CA ASN A 207 -16.77 -22.42 -8.28
C ASN A 207 -16.85 -21.94 -6.82
N ALA A 208 -17.55 -22.68 -5.96
CA ALA A 208 -17.64 -22.36 -4.53
C ALA A 208 -16.25 -22.39 -3.86
N LEU A 209 -15.40 -23.38 -4.19
CA LEU A 209 -14.03 -23.46 -3.67
C LEU A 209 -13.17 -22.26 -4.11
N VAL A 210 -13.37 -21.72 -5.32
CA VAL A 210 -12.70 -20.50 -5.79
C VAL A 210 -13.17 -19.29 -4.99
N ASP A 211 -14.47 -19.13 -4.74
CA ASP A 211 -14.97 -18.01 -3.94
C ASP A 211 -14.51 -18.08 -2.48
N PHE A 212 -14.52 -19.26 -1.85
CA PHE A 212 -13.93 -19.44 -0.52
C PHE A 212 -12.43 -19.13 -0.51
N TYR A 213 -11.67 -19.52 -1.52
CA TYR A 213 -10.25 -19.15 -1.65
C TYR A 213 -10.07 -17.63 -1.76
N LEU A 214 -10.88 -16.94 -2.57
CA LEU A 214 -10.83 -15.48 -2.73
C LEU A 214 -11.25 -14.76 -1.43
N LEU A 215 -12.28 -15.24 -0.75
CA LEU A 215 -12.73 -14.73 0.54
C LEU A 215 -11.63 -14.85 1.61
N ILE A 216 -11.07 -16.05 1.78
CA ILE A 216 -9.98 -16.32 2.73
C ILE A 216 -8.75 -15.49 2.38
N ALA A 217 -8.40 -15.36 1.10
CA ALA A 217 -7.27 -14.53 0.67
C ALA A 217 -7.50 -13.04 1.02
N THR A 218 -8.67 -12.47 0.76
CA THR A 218 -8.95 -11.07 1.17
C THR A 218 -8.87 -10.86 2.68
N PHE A 219 -9.31 -11.84 3.48
CA PHE A 219 -9.22 -11.81 4.93
C PHE A 219 -7.77 -11.88 5.43
N VAL A 220 -7.04 -12.92 5.07
CA VAL A 220 -5.67 -13.20 5.54
C VAL A 220 -4.67 -12.12 5.09
N LEU A 221 -4.87 -11.54 3.90
CA LEU A 221 -3.98 -10.50 3.38
C LEU A 221 -4.25 -9.11 3.97
N SER A 222 -5.46 -8.82 4.45
CA SER A 222 -5.86 -7.49 4.96
C SER A 222 -4.98 -6.99 6.14
N PRO A 223 -4.73 -7.76 7.22
CA PRO A 223 -3.85 -7.33 8.31
C PRO A 223 -2.40 -7.11 7.91
N SER A 224 -1.93 -7.73 6.82
CA SER A 224 -0.52 -7.65 6.40
C SER A 224 -0.14 -6.34 5.72
N MET A 225 -1.10 -5.46 5.44
CA MET A 225 -0.87 -4.20 4.73
C MET A 225 -0.92 -2.98 5.66
N ASN A 226 0.15 -2.18 5.65
CA ASN A 226 0.18 -0.84 6.25
C ASN A 226 -0.64 0.16 5.41
N VAL A 227 -1.97 -0.01 5.41
CA VAL A 227 -2.95 0.91 4.80
C VAL A 227 -3.68 1.73 5.85
N THR A 228 -4.10 2.94 5.46
CA THR A 228 -4.85 3.84 6.33
C THR A 228 -6.23 3.29 6.69
N VAL A 229 -6.85 3.80 7.77
CA VAL A 229 -8.19 3.38 8.20
C VAL A 229 -9.25 3.58 7.10
N LYS A 230 -9.12 4.65 6.28
CA LYS A 230 -10.03 4.91 5.16
C LYS A 230 -9.88 3.89 4.02
N GLU A 231 -8.66 3.48 3.70
CA GLU A 231 -8.39 2.44 2.70
C GLU A 231 -8.82 1.05 3.20
N ARG A 232 -8.62 0.77 4.49
CA ARG A 232 -9.02 -0.50 5.12
C ARG A 232 -10.53 -0.76 5.06
N ARG A 233 -11.37 0.29 5.14
CA ARG A 233 -12.83 0.21 4.93
C ARG A 233 -13.21 -0.34 3.54
N VAL A 234 -12.43 -0.02 2.49
CA VAL A 234 -12.66 -0.56 1.14
C VAL A 234 -12.36 -2.05 1.10
N ILE A 235 -11.31 -2.50 1.80
CA ILE A 235 -10.96 -3.93 1.90
C ILE A 235 -12.04 -4.70 2.65
N TYR A 236 -12.59 -4.15 3.74
CA TYR A 236 -13.72 -4.75 4.45
C TYR A 236 -14.99 -4.82 3.58
N LEU A 237 -15.28 -3.80 2.76
CA LEU A 237 -16.40 -3.84 1.81
C LEU A 237 -16.19 -4.94 0.74
N MET A 238 -14.98 -5.08 0.21
CA MET A 238 -14.64 -6.17 -0.73
C MET A 238 -14.77 -7.55 -0.08
N HIS A 239 -14.43 -7.68 1.21
CA HIS A 239 -14.61 -8.91 1.97
C HIS A 239 -16.10 -9.26 2.18
N PHE A 240 -16.93 -8.28 2.59
CA PHE A 240 -18.38 -8.45 2.72
C PHE A 240 -19.05 -8.89 1.41
N ILE A 241 -18.68 -8.27 0.29
CA ILE A 241 -19.16 -8.67 -1.04
C ILE A 241 -18.69 -10.10 -1.39
N GLY A 242 -17.49 -10.50 -0.95
CA GLY A 242 -16.99 -11.88 -1.05
C GLY A 242 -17.83 -12.89 -0.29
N ILE A 243 -18.33 -12.56 0.91
CA ILE A 243 -19.22 -13.44 1.69
C ILE A 243 -20.51 -13.70 0.89
N ILE A 244 -21.11 -12.65 0.31
CA ILE A 244 -22.32 -12.78 -0.52
C ILE A 244 -22.03 -13.66 -1.75
N ALA A 245 -20.88 -13.51 -2.40
CA ALA A 245 -20.47 -14.36 -3.52
C ALA A 245 -20.37 -15.85 -3.11
N SER A 246 -19.68 -16.15 -2.00
CA SER A 246 -19.59 -17.52 -1.46
C SER A 246 -20.96 -18.12 -1.16
N ILE A 247 -21.87 -17.35 -0.55
CA ILE A 247 -23.26 -17.79 -0.27
C ILE A 247 -24.00 -18.10 -1.59
N CYS A 248 -23.91 -17.23 -2.60
CA CYS A 248 -24.51 -17.47 -3.92
C CYS A 248 -23.98 -18.75 -4.56
N SER A 249 -22.67 -18.98 -4.51
CA SER A 249 -22.05 -20.19 -5.06
C SER A 249 -22.42 -21.47 -4.30
N VAL A 250 -22.60 -21.40 -2.98
CA VAL A 250 -23.13 -22.53 -2.18
C VAL A 250 -24.60 -22.81 -2.51
N ILE A 251 -25.46 -21.80 -2.60
CA ILE A 251 -26.86 -21.94 -3.04
C ILE A 251 -26.91 -22.57 -4.45
N GLY A 252 -26.07 -22.08 -5.36
CA GLY A 252 -25.94 -22.61 -6.71
C GLY A 252 -25.41 -24.04 -6.78
N LEU A 253 -24.66 -24.51 -5.78
CA LEU A 253 -24.26 -25.92 -5.65
C LEU A 253 -25.40 -26.78 -5.10
N VAL A 254 -26.03 -26.35 -3.99
CA VAL A 254 -27.14 -27.06 -3.33
C VAL A 254 -28.30 -27.30 -4.29
N TYR A 255 -28.73 -26.29 -5.06
CA TYR A 255 -29.81 -26.49 -6.03
C TYR A 255 -29.41 -27.35 -7.23
N ARG A 256 -28.13 -27.38 -7.65
CA ARG A 256 -27.66 -28.33 -8.68
C ARG A 256 -27.67 -29.77 -8.16
N ILE A 257 -27.35 -29.99 -6.88
CA ILE A 257 -27.51 -31.29 -6.22
C ILE A 257 -28.99 -31.69 -6.13
N LYS A 258 -29.89 -30.77 -5.74
CA LYS A 258 -31.35 -31.02 -5.79
C LYS A 258 -31.83 -31.36 -7.21
N THR A 259 -31.29 -30.70 -8.25
CA THR A 259 -31.57 -30.97 -9.69
C THR A 259 -31.05 -32.33 -10.17
N TYR A 260 -30.10 -32.93 -9.46
CA TYR A 260 -29.60 -34.29 -9.74
C TYR A 260 -30.47 -35.37 -9.07
N VAL A 261 -30.98 -35.10 -7.87
CA VAL A 261 -31.78 -36.03 -7.05
C VAL A 261 -33.28 -35.99 -7.40
N HIS A 262 -33.84 -34.82 -7.68
CA HIS A 262 -35.26 -34.63 -7.96
C HIS A 262 -35.54 -34.37 -9.45
N ASN A 263 -36.67 -34.89 -9.93
CA ASN A 263 -37.08 -34.74 -11.33
C ASN A 263 -37.50 -33.31 -11.74
N ASP A 264 -37.66 -32.37 -10.79
CA ASP A 264 -38.00 -30.98 -11.09
C ASP A 264 -36.80 -30.16 -11.53
N LEU A 265 -36.48 -30.29 -12.81
CA LEU A 265 -35.43 -29.49 -13.45
C LEU A 265 -35.75 -28.00 -13.42
N THR A 266 -36.98 -27.60 -13.75
CA THR A 266 -37.25 -26.19 -14.05
C THR A 266 -37.46 -25.36 -12.78
N GLY A 267 -38.13 -25.91 -11.76
CA GLY A 267 -38.25 -25.23 -10.47
C GLY A 267 -36.91 -25.09 -9.74
N HIS A 268 -35.99 -26.07 -9.86
CA HIS A 268 -34.64 -25.95 -9.29
C HIS A 268 -33.66 -25.14 -10.17
N GLN A 269 -33.85 -25.08 -11.48
CA GLN A 269 -33.04 -24.24 -12.38
C GLN A 269 -33.24 -22.73 -12.10
N ILE A 270 -34.41 -22.31 -11.60
CA ILE A 270 -34.69 -20.90 -11.27
C ILE A 270 -33.74 -20.34 -10.20
N PRO A 271 -33.62 -20.89 -8.98
CA PRO A 271 -32.66 -20.40 -7.98
C PRO A 271 -31.19 -20.55 -8.43
N ILE A 272 -30.84 -21.54 -9.26
CA ILE A 272 -29.52 -21.62 -9.92
C ILE A 272 -29.30 -20.40 -10.83
N THR A 273 -30.32 -20.01 -11.60
CA THR A 273 -30.31 -18.83 -12.48
C THR A 273 -30.23 -17.53 -11.67
N THR A 274 -30.96 -17.42 -10.55
CA THR A 274 -30.90 -16.29 -9.63
C THR A 274 -29.50 -16.11 -9.05
N ALA A 275 -28.88 -17.19 -8.56
CA ALA A 275 -27.52 -17.18 -8.04
C ALA A 275 -26.50 -16.76 -9.12
N LEU A 276 -26.63 -17.28 -10.35
CA LEU A 276 -25.79 -16.92 -11.49
C LEU A 276 -25.85 -15.42 -11.83
N VAL A 277 -27.04 -14.80 -11.80
CA VAL A 277 -27.19 -13.35 -12.05
C VAL A 277 -26.53 -12.53 -10.93
N LEU A 278 -26.71 -12.91 -9.67
CA LEU A 278 -26.01 -12.27 -8.54
C LEU A 278 -24.48 -12.39 -8.70
N GLU A 279 -23.99 -13.59 -8.99
CA GLU A 279 -22.57 -13.93 -9.02
C GLU A 279 -21.80 -13.18 -10.12
N VAL A 280 -22.36 -13.10 -11.33
CA VAL A 280 -21.79 -12.30 -12.44
C VAL A 280 -21.83 -10.81 -12.09
N SER A 281 -22.95 -10.31 -11.55
CA SER A 281 -23.10 -8.91 -11.14
C SER A 281 -22.09 -8.51 -10.06
N ILE A 282 -21.93 -9.35 -9.04
CA ILE A 282 -20.95 -9.17 -7.95
C ILE A 282 -19.52 -9.15 -8.50
N SER A 283 -19.20 -10.08 -9.41
CA SER A 283 -17.87 -10.15 -10.04
C SER A 283 -17.52 -8.88 -10.83
N LEU A 284 -18.51 -8.24 -11.46
CA LEU A 284 -18.35 -6.94 -12.14
C LEU A 284 -18.23 -5.77 -11.15
N MET A 285 -18.92 -5.82 -10.01
CA MET A 285 -18.88 -4.77 -8.99
C MET A 285 -17.59 -4.76 -8.15
N ILE A 286 -17.03 -5.92 -7.78
CA ILE A 286 -15.84 -6.01 -6.89
C ILE A 286 -14.68 -5.10 -7.35
N PRO A 287 -14.24 -5.13 -8.63
CA PRO A 287 -13.11 -4.29 -9.06
C PRO A 287 -13.44 -2.80 -9.15
N CYS A 288 -14.72 -2.43 -9.19
CA CYS A 288 -15.13 -1.03 -9.15
C CYS A 288 -14.91 -0.40 -7.76
N MET A 289 -14.94 -1.20 -6.68
CA MET A 289 -14.74 -0.72 -5.30
C MET A 289 -13.43 0.05 -5.11
N SER A 290 -12.35 -0.39 -5.77
CA SER A 290 -11.05 0.30 -5.79
C SER A 290 -11.10 1.73 -6.36
N SER A 291 -12.12 2.07 -7.15
CA SER A 291 -12.25 3.34 -7.86
C SER A 291 -12.99 4.40 -7.06
N PHE A 292 -13.95 4.01 -6.22
CA PHE A 292 -14.66 4.93 -5.33
C PHE A 292 -13.71 5.67 -4.38
N TYR A 293 -12.65 5.01 -3.90
CA TYR A 293 -11.61 5.67 -3.09
C TYR A 293 -10.83 6.75 -3.87
N ALA A 294 -10.53 6.50 -5.15
CA ALA A 294 -9.85 7.49 -6.00
C ALA A 294 -10.75 8.71 -6.28
N ILE A 295 -12.05 8.48 -6.49
CA ILE A 295 -13.06 9.54 -6.69
C ILE A 295 -13.24 10.35 -5.41
N TYR A 296 -13.42 9.68 -4.27
CA TYR A 296 -13.51 10.32 -2.94
C TYR A 296 -12.28 11.19 -2.66
N ARG A 297 -11.07 10.67 -2.90
CA ARG A 297 -9.83 11.43 -2.76
C ARG A 297 -9.79 12.63 -3.68
N HIS A 298 -10.23 12.50 -4.94
CA HIS A 298 -10.27 13.62 -5.89
C HIS A 298 -11.21 14.74 -5.42
N PHE A 299 -12.48 14.43 -5.12
CA PHE A 299 -13.43 15.44 -4.63
C PHE A 299 -13.02 16.05 -3.29
N THR A 300 -12.51 15.26 -2.34
CA THR A 300 -12.02 15.79 -1.06
C THR A 300 -10.81 16.74 -1.26
N TYR A 301 -9.94 16.47 -2.24
CA TYR A 301 -8.84 17.39 -2.59
C TYR A 301 -9.33 18.66 -3.27
N VAL A 302 -10.31 18.57 -4.18
CA VAL A 302 -10.91 19.74 -4.84
C VAL A 302 -11.61 20.62 -3.82
N GLU A 303 -12.42 20.05 -2.93
CA GLU A 303 -13.14 20.80 -1.90
C GLU A 303 -12.18 21.45 -0.88
N LEU A 304 -11.08 20.79 -0.53
CA LEU A 304 -10.00 21.40 0.26
C LEU A 304 -9.34 22.58 -0.48
N ASN A 305 -9.05 22.44 -1.77
CA ASN A 305 -8.48 23.53 -2.58
C ASN A 305 -9.45 24.71 -2.71
N GLU A 306 -10.74 24.46 -2.94
CA GLU A 306 -11.76 25.50 -3.03
C GLU A 306 -11.93 26.22 -1.68
N ARG A 307 -12.04 25.49 -0.56
CA ARG A 307 -12.11 26.09 0.79
C ARG A 307 -10.85 26.89 1.15
N VAL A 308 -9.65 26.43 0.75
CA VAL A 308 -8.39 27.20 0.90
C VAL A 308 -8.38 28.44 0.00
N THR A 309 -8.95 28.37 -1.21
CA THR A 309 -9.02 29.51 -2.13
C THR A 309 -10.05 30.56 -1.68
N ILE A 310 -11.16 30.13 -1.05
CA ILE A 310 -12.19 31.02 -0.48
C ILE A 310 -11.66 31.80 0.73
N GLY A 311 -10.61 31.30 1.41
CA GLY A 311 -9.86 32.06 2.43
C GLY A 311 -8.99 33.20 1.89
N ALA A 312 -8.75 33.28 0.58
CA ALA A 312 -7.87 34.27 -0.04
C ALA A 312 -8.66 35.49 -0.56
N SER A 313 -8.90 36.47 0.31
CA SER A 313 -9.60 37.73 0.00
C SER A 313 -8.77 38.69 -0.88
N SER A 314 -8.55 38.33 -2.15
CA SER A 314 -7.95 39.22 -3.17
C SER A 314 -8.58 39.12 -4.56
N THR A 315 -9.78 39.70 -4.67
CA THR A 315 -10.29 40.42 -5.85
C THR A 315 -9.98 39.88 -7.25
N ARG A 316 -10.90 39.07 -7.80
CA ARG A 316 -11.16 39.09 -9.26
C ARG A 316 -12.63 38.77 -9.59
N TYR A 317 -13.48 39.79 -9.47
CA TYR A 317 -14.85 39.75 -9.98
C TYR A 317 -14.83 39.69 -11.52
N ASN A 318 -15.56 38.75 -12.13
CA ASN A 318 -15.66 38.64 -13.59
C ASN A 318 -16.69 39.63 -14.15
N SER A 319 -16.24 40.80 -14.59
CA SER A 319 -17.08 41.72 -15.36
C SER A 319 -17.38 41.14 -16.74
N THR A 320 -18.63 40.70 -16.96
CA THR A 320 -19.14 40.23 -18.24
C THR A 320 -20.38 41.03 -18.65
N LEU A 321 -20.20 42.21 -19.24
CA LEU A 321 -21.28 42.93 -19.94
C LEU A 321 -20.77 44.04 -20.88
N SER A 322 -21.61 44.36 -21.86
CA SER A 322 -21.51 45.44 -22.87
C SER A 322 -20.35 45.41 -23.87
N HIS A 323 -20.68 45.06 -25.12
CA HIS A 323 -20.09 45.73 -26.27
C HIS A 323 -20.41 47.24 -26.21
N TYR A 324 -19.48 48.10 -26.63
CA TYR A 324 -19.78 49.21 -27.54
C TYR A 324 -18.51 49.63 -28.30
N LYS A 325 -18.65 50.07 -29.56
CA LYS A 325 -17.58 50.69 -30.37
C LYS A 325 -17.74 52.21 -30.32
N THR A 326 -16.63 52.96 -30.19
CA THR A 326 -16.34 54.17 -30.99
C THR A 326 -14.86 54.59 -30.85
N PRO A 327 -14.27 55.38 -31.78
CA PRO A 327 -12.82 55.58 -31.85
C PRO A 327 -12.32 57.04 -31.63
N SER A 328 -10.99 57.17 -31.55
CA SER A 328 -10.16 58.38 -31.81
C SER A 328 -10.13 59.53 -30.79
N LYS A 329 -8.91 59.87 -30.31
CA LYS A 329 -8.12 61.05 -30.78
C LYS A 329 -6.78 61.18 -30.02
N GLN A 330 -5.74 61.64 -30.71
CA GLN A 330 -4.53 62.28 -30.15
C GLN A 330 -4.73 63.81 -30.11
N PRO A 331 -3.95 64.57 -29.32
CA PRO A 331 -2.82 65.30 -29.95
C PRO A 331 -1.52 65.43 -29.12
N SER A 332 -0.47 65.75 -29.88
CA SER A 332 0.92 66.12 -29.57
C SER A 332 1.19 67.19 -28.49
N ARG A 333 2.41 67.20 -27.92
CA ARG A 333 3.47 68.26 -28.10
C ARG A 333 4.82 67.81 -27.51
N ASP A 334 5.93 67.93 -28.24
CA ASP A 334 6.92 69.04 -28.31
C ASP A 334 7.68 69.23 -26.96
N ASN A 335 9.02 69.20 -26.79
CA ASN A 335 10.24 69.01 -27.61
C ASN A 335 11.35 68.38 -26.69
N SER A 336 12.68 68.22 -26.94
CA SER A 336 13.65 68.79 -27.91
C SER A 336 14.85 67.81 -28.20
N HIS A 337 16.14 68.25 -28.18
CA HIS A 337 17.32 67.48 -28.63
C HIS A 337 18.57 67.59 -27.73
N VAL A 338 19.41 66.54 -27.73
CA VAL A 338 20.83 66.51 -28.19
C VAL A 338 21.28 65.03 -28.29
N SER A 339 22.21 64.68 -29.19
CA SER A 339 22.49 63.27 -29.53
C SER A 339 23.91 62.97 -30.02
N THR A 340 24.51 61.89 -29.51
CA THR A 340 25.64 61.14 -30.11
C THR A 340 25.46 59.63 -29.84
N PRO A 341 25.99 58.73 -30.69
CA PRO A 341 25.41 57.38 -30.85
C PRO A 341 26.03 56.27 -29.97
N LEU A 342 25.22 55.25 -29.72
CA LEU A 342 25.62 53.93 -29.20
C LEU A 342 25.31 52.82 -30.24
N PRO A 343 25.89 51.60 -30.11
CA PRO A 343 25.66 50.49 -31.05
C PRO A 343 24.18 50.02 -31.12
N PRO A 344 23.78 49.30 -32.18
CA PRO A 344 22.36 48.99 -32.42
C PRO A 344 21.76 48.03 -31.38
N GLU A 345 20.63 48.42 -30.78
CA GLU A 345 19.78 47.54 -29.98
C GLU A 345 19.02 46.53 -30.87
N GLU A 346 18.97 45.27 -30.44
CA GLU A 346 18.00 44.29 -30.95
C GLU A 346 16.55 44.62 -30.51
N PRO A 347 15.52 44.24 -31.29
CA PRO A 347 14.14 44.68 -31.04
C PRO A 347 13.56 44.16 -29.71
N LYS A 348 13.20 45.11 -28.85
CA LYS A 348 12.55 44.91 -27.54
C LYS A 348 11.27 44.06 -27.66
N LYS A 349 11.37 42.78 -27.27
CA LYS A 349 10.21 41.89 -27.14
C LYS A 349 9.31 42.33 -25.98
N ILE A 350 8.07 42.67 -26.31
CA ILE A 350 7.02 43.01 -25.34
C ILE A 350 6.76 41.80 -24.43
N TRP A 351 6.97 41.97 -23.13
CA TRP A 351 6.67 40.96 -22.12
C TRP A 351 5.16 40.75 -22.00
N ARG A 352 4.60 39.79 -22.74
CA ARG A 352 3.27 39.25 -22.46
C ARG A 352 3.30 38.58 -21.08
N LYS A 353 2.40 39.00 -20.17
CA LYS A 353 2.18 38.32 -18.89
C LYS A 353 1.57 36.92 -19.13
N THR A 354 2.41 35.90 -19.23
CA THR A 354 1.98 34.50 -19.14
C THR A 354 1.90 34.10 -17.67
N HIS A 355 0.70 34.20 -17.08
CA HIS A 355 0.36 33.34 -15.95
C HIS A 355 0.24 31.91 -16.50
N MET A 356 1.30 31.11 -16.40
CA MET A 356 1.18 29.66 -16.49
C MET A 356 0.87 29.12 -15.10
N SER A 357 -0.07 28.19 -14.99
CA SER A 357 -0.16 27.33 -13.80
C SER A 357 1.01 26.33 -13.81
N VAL A 358 1.29 25.73 -12.66
CA VAL A 358 2.39 24.75 -12.50
C VAL A 358 2.17 23.46 -13.34
N GLU A 359 0.98 23.29 -13.91
CA GLU A 359 0.60 22.13 -14.73
C GLU A 359 0.83 22.31 -16.24
N GLU A 360 1.15 23.53 -16.72
CA GLU A 360 1.37 23.84 -18.15
C GLU A 360 2.85 23.98 -18.55
N LEU A 361 3.75 23.21 -17.93
CA LEU A 361 5.09 23.00 -18.49
C LEU A 361 5.04 21.93 -19.59
N PRO A 362 5.18 22.28 -20.89
CA PRO A 362 5.24 21.28 -21.94
C PRO A 362 6.53 20.48 -21.82
N PHE A 363 6.42 19.20 -21.46
CA PHE A 363 7.51 18.24 -21.61
C PHE A 363 7.96 18.22 -23.08
N ARG A 364 9.05 18.92 -23.38
CA ARG A 364 9.66 18.94 -24.71
C ARG A 364 10.07 17.51 -25.04
N LYS A 365 9.34 16.86 -25.96
CA LYS A 365 9.81 15.63 -26.60
C LYS A 365 11.17 15.96 -27.22
N ALA A 366 12.24 15.40 -26.67
CA ALA A 366 13.55 15.49 -27.29
C ALA A 366 13.47 14.81 -28.66
N SER A 367 13.59 15.60 -29.73
CA SER A 367 13.61 15.10 -31.10
C SER A 367 14.84 14.20 -31.30
N VAL A 368 14.63 13.07 -31.98
CA VAL A 368 15.55 11.91 -31.97
C VAL A 368 16.89 12.15 -32.71
N ASP A 369 17.06 13.32 -33.33
CA ASP A 369 18.17 13.57 -34.27
C ASP A 369 19.47 14.13 -33.65
N PHE A 370 19.50 14.52 -32.37
CA PHE A 370 20.73 15.07 -31.77
C PHE A 370 21.83 14.02 -31.51
N TYR A 371 21.46 12.75 -31.33
CA TYR A 371 22.42 11.64 -31.14
C TYR A 371 22.94 11.03 -32.45
N ARG A 372 22.60 11.61 -33.62
CA ARG A 372 22.82 10.99 -34.92
C ARG A 372 24.15 11.35 -35.61
N LYS A 373 25.05 12.08 -34.91
CA LYS A 373 26.35 12.55 -35.44
C LYS A 373 27.49 12.47 -34.41
N SER A 374 27.92 11.26 -34.03
CA SER A 374 29.29 11.00 -33.62
C SER A 374 29.80 9.67 -34.22
N PRO A 375 31.11 9.53 -34.54
CA PRO A 375 31.55 8.54 -35.53
C PRO A 375 32.13 7.26 -34.91
N LEU A 376 31.30 6.40 -34.31
CA LEU A 376 31.67 5.02 -33.95
C LEU A 376 30.58 4.04 -34.37
N ALA A 377 30.63 3.61 -35.64
CA ALA A 377 29.62 2.73 -36.24
C ALA A 377 30.23 1.43 -36.80
N PHE A 378 30.03 0.31 -36.10
CA PHE A 378 30.12 -1.08 -36.59
C PHE A 378 29.41 -1.97 -35.54
N ARG A 379 28.67 -3.05 -35.88
CA ARG A 379 28.27 -3.61 -37.18
C ARG A 379 26.90 -4.29 -37.04
N ASN A 380 26.09 -4.32 -38.10
CA ASN A 380 24.84 -5.09 -38.12
C ASN A 380 25.08 -6.60 -38.11
N SER A 381 24.26 -7.33 -37.36
CA SER A 381 23.63 -8.56 -37.87
C SER A 381 22.24 -8.72 -37.27
N ARG A 382 21.25 -9.05 -38.11
CA ARG A 382 19.97 -9.63 -37.67
C ARG A 382 20.16 -11.13 -37.76
N ASP A 383 19.86 -11.87 -36.69
CA ASP A 383 19.23 -13.17 -36.84
C ASP A 383 18.39 -13.50 -35.60
N SER A 384 17.83 -14.70 -35.61
CA SER A 384 16.65 -15.15 -34.90
C SER A 384 16.99 -16.03 -33.69
N ARG A 385 15.95 -16.27 -32.87
CA ARG A 385 15.76 -17.43 -31.98
C ARG A 385 17.02 -18.19 -31.49
N MET A 386 17.28 -18.17 -30.18
CA MET A 386 17.56 -19.41 -29.42
C MET A 386 17.25 -19.21 -27.92
N LYS A 387 16.36 -20.04 -27.35
CA LYS A 387 16.63 -21.24 -26.53
C LYS A 387 17.35 -20.95 -25.20
N ALA A 388 16.68 -21.26 -24.10
CA ALA A 388 17.35 -21.59 -22.85
C ALA A 388 18.08 -22.93 -22.97
N LEU A 389 19.26 -23.04 -22.38
CA LEU A 389 20.13 -24.23 -22.31
C LEU A 389 21.07 -24.07 -21.07
N PRO A 390 21.77 -25.12 -20.61
CA PRO A 390 21.40 -25.84 -19.38
C PRO A 390 22.33 -25.53 -18.19
N PRO A 391 22.06 -26.08 -16.98
CA PRO A 391 23.10 -26.18 -15.96
C PRO A 391 24.28 -27.06 -16.44
N THR A 392 25.49 -26.62 -16.14
CA THR A 392 26.77 -27.32 -16.46
C THR A 392 27.72 -27.25 -15.25
N PRO A 393 28.69 -28.18 -15.10
CA PRO A 393 28.82 -28.89 -13.83
C PRO A 393 30.13 -28.64 -13.06
N LEU A 394 30.23 -29.28 -11.89
CA LEU A 394 31.46 -29.44 -11.11
C LEU A 394 32.61 -30.04 -11.94
N PRO A 395 33.83 -29.49 -11.88
CA PRO A 395 35.02 -30.14 -12.41
C PRO A 395 35.58 -31.17 -11.41
N LEU A 396 35.57 -32.45 -11.79
CA LEU A 396 36.39 -33.50 -11.16
C LEU A 396 37.74 -33.65 -11.89
N ALA A 397 38.74 -34.20 -11.20
CA ALA A 397 40.15 -34.05 -11.57
C ALA A 397 40.70 -35.09 -12.58
N SER A 398 41.59 -34.62 -13.47
CA SER A 398 42.46 -35.43 -14.36
C SER A 398 43.47 -34.50 -15.10
N ARG A 399 44.72 -34.85 -15.48
CA ARG A 399 45.72 -35.80 -14.95
C ARG A 399 47.10 -35.60 -15.65
N ASN A 400 48.13 -35.24 -14.87
CA ASN A 400 49.59 -35.49 -15.08
C ASN A 400 50.41 -34.90 -16.25
N ASN A 401 51.73 -34.81 -15.95
CA ASN A 401 52.94 -34.74 -16.82
C ASN A 401 53.36 -33.36 -17.38
N SER A 402 54.66 -32.98 -17.39
CA SER A 402 55.90 -33.71 -17.01
C SER A 402 57.13 -32.82 -16.73
N VAL A 403 57.95 -33.20 -15.72
CA VAL A 403 59.45 -33.11 -15.60
C VAL A 403 60.08 -31.69 -15.63
N ALA A 404 61.15 -31.33 -14.89
CA ALA A 404 62.14 -32.03 -14.03
C ALA A 404 62.23 -31.31 -12.65
N ASP A 405 62.43 -31.94 -11.49
CA ASP A 405 63.50 -32.80 -10.93
C ASP A 405 64.68 -32.06 -10.26
N GLY A 406 65.00 -32.46 -9.02
CA GLY A 406 65.97 -31.79 -8.12
C GLY A 406 65.83 -32.23 -6.64
N MET A 407 66.50 -33.31 -6.26
CA MET A 407 66.38 -34.05 -4.98
C MET A 407 67.61 -33.84 -4.03
N PRO A 408 67.68 -34.37 -2.78
CA PRO A 408 66.64 -34.55 -1.74
C PRO A 408 67.13 -34.39 -0.25
N ASN A 409 66.23 -34.63 0.73
CA ASN A 409 66.42 -35.26 2.07
C ASN A 409 67.47 -34.78 3.12
N VAL A 410 66.99 -34.46 4.34
CA VAL A 410 67.41 -35.12 5.63
C VAL A 410 66.21 -35.13 6.63
N PRO A 411 65.91 -36.22 7.38
CA PRO A 411 64.79 -36.27 8.33
C PRO A 411 65.11 -36.59 9.82
N LYS A 412 64.31 -36.00 10.74
CA LYS A 412 63.92 -36.46 12.11
C LYS A 412 65.00 -36.75 13.19
N THR A 413 64.80 -36.23 14.41
CA THR A 413 64.58 -37.01 15.68
C THR A 413 64.36 -36.08 16.91
N PRO A 414 63.85 -36.56 18.09
CA PRO A 414 63.25 -35.66 19.10
C PRO A 414 63.60 -35.89 20.61
N LYS A 415 63.16 -34.93 21.44
CA LYS A 415 62.89 -34.99 22.93
C LYS A 415 64.05 -35.02 23.94
N SER A 416 63.91 -34.19 24.99
CA SER A 416 64.40 -34.44 26.36
C SER A 416 63.35 -33.91 27.40
N PRO A 417 63.45 -34.18 28.73
CA PRO A 417 62.25 -34.40 29.57
C PRO A 417 61.90 -33.35 30.66
N LYS A 418 60.96 -33.72 31.55
CA LYS A 418 60.23 -32.86 32.54
C LYS A 418 60.65 -33.07 34.00
N THR A 419 60.38 -32.08 34.86
CA THR A 419 60.20 -32.18 36.33
C THR A 419 59.10 -31.19 36.81
N PRO A 420 58.50 -31.31 38.03
CA PRO A 420 57.02 -31.27 38.08
C PRO A 420 56.27 -30.41 39.15
N LYS A 421 55.17 -29.79 38.68
CA LYS A 421 53.77 -29.78 39.21
C LYS A 421 53.34 -29.15 40.57
N THR A 422 52.44 -28.14 40.43
CA THR A 422 51.10 -27.96 41.09
C THR A 422 51.05 -27.65 42.61
N PRO A 423 49.95 -27.11 43.23
CA PRO A 423 48.50 -27.00 42.88
C PRO A 423 48.14 -25.79 41.96
N LYS A 424 46.93 -25.20 41.82
CA LYS A 424 45.47 -25.57 41.65
C LYS A 424 44.69 -24.24 41.36
N THR A 425 43.45 -24.06 40.89
CA THR A 425 42.46 -24.65 39.92
C THR A 425 41.20 -23.74 39.92
N PRO A 426 40.24 -23.72 38.94
CA PRO A 426 40.22 -24.28 37.57
C PRO A 426 39.63 -23.37 36.45
N ASN A 427 39.97 -23.69 35.20
CA ASN A 427 39.20 -23.58 33.93
C ASN A 427 38.20 -22.43 33.67
N SER A 428 38.48 -21.64 32.63
CA SER A 428 37.47 -21.34 31.59
C SER A 428 37.85 -22.06 30.29
N ILE A 429 36.90 -22.73 29.63
CA ILE A 429 37.17 -23.52 28.42
C ILE A 429 37.02 -22.64 27.18
N ARG A 430 38.14 -22.33 26.52
CA ARG A 430 38.12 -21.70 25.18
C ARG A 430 37.93 -22.78 24.11
N ASN A 431 36.74 -22.87 23.52
CA ASN A 431 36.50 -23.68 22.32
C ASN A 431 37.13 -23.00 21.09
N PRO A 432 38.05 -23.66 20.35
CA PRO A 432 38.72 -23.06 19.19
C PRO A 432 37.82 -22.95 17.93
N THR A 433 36.59 -23.47 17.98
CA THR A 433 35.66 -23.53 16.82
C THR A 433 34.92 -22.23 16.51
N GLN A 434 34.91 -21.23 17.39
CA GLN A 434 34.19 -19.97 17.14
C GLN A 434 34.82 -19.09 16.05
N ASN A 435 36.11 -19.26 15.74
CA ASN A 435 36.88 -18.29 14.94
C ASN A 435 36.79 -18.47 13.41
N ILE A 436 35.87 -19.31 12.92
CA ILE A 436 35.74 -19.66 11.49
C ILE A 436 34.42 -19.16 10.87
N TYR A 437 33.36 -18.93 11.67
CA TYR A 437 32.03 -18.58 11.15
C TYR A 437 31.69 -17.08 11.20
N TYR A 438 32.50 -16.24 11.83
CA TYR A 438 32.31 -14.78 11.87
C TYR A 438 33.14 -14.00 10.84
N ARG A 439 33.19 -14.50 9.59
CA ARG A 439 33.58 -13.69 8.43
C ARG A 439 32.35 -13.02 7.80
N ALA A 440 31.59 -12.32 8.64
CA ALA A 440 30.61 -11.35 8.16
C ALA A 440 31.33 -10.33 7.27
N VAL A 441 30.71 -9.93 6.15
CA VAL A 441 31.26 -8.89 5.29
C VAL A 441 31.09 -7.56 6.01
N THR A 442 32.13 -7.14 6.75
CA THR A 442 32.20 -5.81 7.36
C THR A 442 32.19 -4.76 6.26
N LYS A 443 31.04 -4.08 6.10
CA LYS A 443 30.89 -2.89 5.27
C LYS A 443 32.03 -1.94 5.65
N MET A 444 32.89 -1.58 4.69
CA MET A 444 34.04 -0.74 4.98
C MET A 444 33.57 0.61 5.55
N SER A 445 34.25 1.10 6.59
CA SER A 445 33.92 2.38 7.20
C SER A 445 34.21 3.54 6.23
N VAL A 446 33.38 4.58 6.26
CA VAL A 446 33.73 5.85 5.62
C VAL A 446 34.97 6.46 6.26
N PHE A 447 35.10 6.35 7.60
CA PHE A 447 36.27 6.76 8.36
C PHE A 447 37.42 5.79 8.11
N ARG A 448 38.37 6.21 7.28
CA ARG A 448 39.54 5.41 6.86
C ARG A 448 40.69 6.31 6.36
N SER A 449 41.92 5.83 6.51
CA SER A 449 43.13 6.55 6.08
C SER A 449 43.08 6.93 4.58
N GLY A 450 43.57 8.12 4.25
CA GLY A 450 43.69 8.67 2.89
C GLY A 450 42.39 9.18 2.26
N SER A 451 41.23 8.80 2.80
CA SER A 451 39.92 9.34 2.40
C SER A 451 39.77 10.82 2.81
N LYS A 452 38.81 11.52 2.19
CA LYS A 452 38.64 12.97 2.35
C LYS A 452 37.36 13.33 3.12
N ALA A 453 37.44 14.31 4.00
CA ALA A 453 36.30 14.91 4.71
C ALA A 453 36.15 16.40 4.39
N LEU A 454 34.90 16.88 4.25
CA LEU A 454 34.53 18.30 4.29
C LEU A 454 33.53 18.54 5.43
N ILE A 455 33.84 19.45 6.34
CA ILE A 455 33.02 19.75 7.52
C ILE A 455 32.75 21.25 7.58
N THR A 456 31.47 21.64 7.50
CA THR A 456 31.04 23.04 7.67
C THR A 456 30.71 23.35 9.14
N GLY A 457 30.99 24.59 9.58
CA GLY A 457 31.04 24.91 11.01
C GLY A 457 32.17 24.14 11.71
N GLY A 458 33.23 23.84 10.97
CA GLY A 458 34.30 22.93 11.39
C GLY A 458 35.30 23.55 12.36
N ALA A 459 35.23 24.87 12.61
CA ALA A 459 36.16 25.58 13.48
C ALA A 459 35.75 25.56 14.97
N SER A 460 34.57 25.05 15.31
CA SER A 460 34.13 24.97 16.71
C SER A 460 33.15 23.81 17.00
N GLY A 461 32.99 23.49 18.28
CA GLY A 461 31.95 22.58 18.76
C GLY A 461 31.96 21.22 18.07
N ILE A 462 30.77 20.75 17.65
CA ILE A 462 30.59 19.42 17.04
C ILE A 462 31.40 19.27 15.75
N GLY A 463 31.51 20.32 14.94
CA GLY A 463 32.28 20.27 13.69
C GLY A 463 33.77 20.06 13.95
N LEU A 464 34.32 20.77 14.95
CA LEU A 464 35.72 20.62 15.36
C LEU A 464 36.01 19.22 15.95
N ALA A 465 35.11 18.69 16.78
CA ALA A 465 35.26 17.35 17.35
C ALA A 465 35.17 16.23 16.30
N VAL A 466 34.31 16.39 15.27
CA VAL A 466 34.28 15.46 14.13
C VAL A 466 35.54 15.60 13.26
N ALA A 467 36.06 16.82 13.06
CA ALA A 467 37.34 17.03 12.37
C ALA A 467 38.48 16.30 13.08
N GLN A 468 38.54 16.39 14.41
CA GLN A 468 39.49 15.62 15.23
C GLN A 468 39.32 14.11 15.10
N SER A 469 38.10 13.56 15.03
CA SER A 469 37.92 12.11 14.79
C SER A 469 38.38 11.71 13.39
N CYS A 470 38.05 12.50 12.36
CA CYS A 470 38.49 12.25 10.99
C CYS A 470 40.02 12.22 10.86
N LEU A 471 40.73 13.17 11.49
CA LEU A 471 42.20 13.19 11.52
C LEU A 471 42.78 11.95 12.26
N LYS A 472 42.17 11.52 13.37
CA LYS A 472 42.57 10.29 14.09
C LYS A 472 42.41 9.02 13.26
N HIS A 473 41.47 9.00 12.31
CA HIS A 473 41.32 7.93 11.31
C HIS A 473 42.26 8.06 10.10
N GLY A 474 43.16 9.05 10.09
CA GLY A 474 44.08 9.33 8.98
C GLY A 474 43.38 9.91 7.75
N MET A 475 42.19 10.50 7.90
CA MET A 475 41.51 11.21 6.82
C MET A 475 42.16 12.57 6.58
N ARG A 476 42.03 13.08 5.36
CA ARG A 476 42.37 14.45 5.00
C ARG A 476 41.14 15.33 5.18
N VAL A 477 41.25 16.42 5.93
CA VAL A 477 40.08 17.17 6.42
C VAL A 477 40.10 18.61 5.96
N SER A 478 39.12 19.02 5.15
CA SER A 478 38.85 20.43 4.90
C SER A 478 37.75 20.91 5.85
N ILE A 479 38.04 21.93 6.67
CA ILE A 479 37.04 22.61 7.50
C ILE A 479 36.65 23.95 6.87
N VAL A 480 35.35 24.23 6.86
CA VAL A 480 34.78 25.50 6.41
C VAL A 480 34.07 26.18 7.58
N ASP A 481 34.34 27.46 7.78
CA ASP A 481 33.64 28.31 8.76
C ASP A 481 33.59 29.77 8.28
N PHE A 482 32.78 30.61 8.92
CA PHE A 482 32.65 32.02 8.59
C PHE A 482 33.70 32.88 9.31
N ASN A 483 34.03 32.53 10.55
CA ASN A 483 34.94 33.30 11.38
C ASN A 483 36.40 32.83 11.17
N GLN A 484 37.27 33.77 10.77
CA GLN A 484 38.69 33.51 10.51
C GLN A 484 39.49 33.23 11.79
N GLU A 485 39.22 33.94 12.88
CA GLU A 485 39.87 33.76 14.19
C GLU A 485 39.63 32.35 14.73
N THR A 486 38.40 31.83 14.62
CA THR A 486 38.09 30.45 15.02
C THR A 486 38.74 29.44 14.08
N LEU A 487 38.84 29.71 12.78
CA LEU A 487 39.58 28.84 11.83
C LEU A 487 41.08 28.77 12.13
N ASP A 488 41.68 29.87 12.60
CA ASP A 488 43.09 29.94 12.97
C ASP A 488 43.35 29.22 14.31
N LEU A 489 42.48 29.43 15.31
CA LEU A 489 42.47 28.63 16.55
C LEU A 489 42.28 27.14 16.24
N ALA A 490 41.33 26.78 15.39
CA ALA A 490 41.10 25.40 14.96
C ALA A 490 42.36 24.82 14.31
N ARG A 491 42.99 25.53 13.37
CA ARG A 491 44.25 25.10 12.73
C ARG A 491 45.37 24.86 13.76
N SER A 492 45.47 25.68 14.80
CA SER A 492 46.45 25.47 15.89
C SER A 492 46.16 24.27 16.81
N SER A 493 44.91 23.76 16.79
CA SER A 493 44.44 22.67 17.66
C SER A 493 44.26 21.32 16.96
N LEU A 494 44.53 21.24 15.66
CA LEU A 494 44.27 20.09 14.80
C LEU A 494 45.58 19.50 14.26
N GLU A 495 45.94 18.31 14.75
CA GLU A 495 47.12 17.56 14.30
C GLU A 495 46.78 16.69 13.07
N GLY A 496 47.41 16.98 11.92
CA GLY A 496 47.32 16.17 10.69
C GLY A 496 47.13 16.99 9.41
N GLU A 497 46.70 16.35 8.33
CA GLU A 497 46.45 17.01 7.03
C GLU A 497 45.09 17.73 7.04
N VAL A 498 45.09 18.97 7.55
CA VAL A 498 43.91 19.85 7.63
C VAL A 498 44.04 21.10 6.74
N GLU A 499 42.98 21.37 5.98
CA GLU A 499 42.80 22.62 5.22
C GLU A 499 41.69 23.45 5.90
N CYS A 500 41.97 24.69 6.28
CA CYS A 500 40.98 25.59 6.89
C CYS A 500 40.58 26.70 5.91
N LEU A 501 39.29 26.79 5.60
CA LEU A 501 38.73 27.69 4.59
C LEU A 501 37.68 28.62 5.18
N GLN A 502 37.85 29.92 4.99
CA GLN A 502 36.80 30.90 5.27
C GLN A 502 35.76 30.89 4.13
N ALA A 503 34.48 30.71 4.47
CA ALA A 503 33.34 30.96 3.59
C ALA A 503 32.03 31.12 4.38
N ASP A 504 31.14 32.02 3.94
CA ASP A 504 29.73 32.00 4.35
C ASP A 504 28.98 30.94 3.55
N VAL A 505 28.63 29.83 4.21
CA VAL A 505 27.86 28.73 3.60
C VAL A 505 26.53 29.19 3.00
N SER A 506 25.94 30.30 3.47
CA SER A 506 24.68 30.82 2.93
C SER A 506 24.82 31.49 1.56
N GLN A 507 26.04 31.89 1.17
CA GLN A 507 26.33 32.42 -0.16
C GLN A 507 26.62 31.28 -1.14
N GLU A 508 25.68 31.01 -2.06
CA GLU A 508 25.82 29.97 -3.09
C GLU A 508 27.13 30.10 -3.88
N LYS A 509 27.55 31.34 -4.20
CA LYS A 509 28.76 31.63 -4.97
C LYS A 509 30.06 31.22 -4.26
N GLU A 510 30.10 31.23 -2.93
CA GLU A 510 31.33 30.87 -2.19
C GLU A 510 31.59 29.35 -2.24
N TRP A 511 30.55 28.55 -2.47
CA TRP A 511 30.69 27.11 -2.67
C TRP A 511 31.45 26.75 -3.96
N GLU A 512 31.49 27.61 -4.99
CA GLU A 512 32.40 27.41 -6.13
C GLU A 512 33.87 27.46 -5.68
N GLY A 513 34.20 28.40 -4.79
CA GLY A 513 35.53 28.56 -4.20
C GLY A 513 35.93 27.39 -3.30
N VAL A 514 35.01 26.94 -2.44
CA VAL A 514 35.20 25.73 -1.62
C VAL A 514 35.39 24.50 -2.50
N LYS A 515 34.48 24.29 -3.47
CA LYS A 515 34.51 23.12 -4.36
C LYS A 515 35.77 23.06 -5.21
N LYS A 516 36.29 24.20 -5.67
CA LYS A 516 37.54 24.31 -6.43
C LYS A 516 38.79 23.95 -5.63
N LYS A 517 38.83 24.23 -4.32
CA LYS A 517 39.96 23.88 -3.45
C LYS A 517 39.90 22.43 -2.97
N VAL A 518 38.77 22.04 -2.37
CA VAL A 518 38.58 20.73 -1.72
C VAL A 518 38.43 19.59 -2.74
N GLY A 519 37.76 19.88 -3.87
CA GLY A 519 37.39 18.90 -4.89
C GLY A 519 36.26 17.96 -4.42
N ASP A 520 36.42 16.66 -4.67
CA ASP A 520 35.51 15.62 -4.19
C ASP A 520 35.96 15.01 -2.86
N VAL A 521 34.99 14.66 -2.00
CA VAL A 521 35.19 14.17 -0.63
C VAL A 521 34.38 12.92 -0.35
N ASP A 522 34.86 12.03 0.52
CA ASP A 522 34.18 10.80 0.89
C ASP A 522 33.21 11.00 2.06
N PHE A 523 33.53 11.94 2.95
CA PHE A 523 32.67 12.35 4.05
C PHE A 523 32.28 13.82 3.88
N LEU A 524 30.98 14.11 3.79
CA LEU A 524 30.44 15.47 3.72
C LEU A 524 29.57 15.73 4.94
N MET A 525 29.94 16.71 5.77
CA MET A 525 29.16 17.11 6.94
C MET A 525 28.67 18.56 6.83
N LEU A 526 27.35 18.68 6.61
CA LEU A 526 26.63 19.95 6.54
C LEU A 526 26.10 20.29 7.95
N ASN A 527 26.95 20.98 8.70
CA ASN A 527 26.84 21.18 10.14
C ASN A 527 26.84 22.65 10.58
N ALA A 528 27.29 23.58 9.73
CA ALA A 528 27.23 25.01 10.02
C ALA A 528 25.81 25.44 10.43
N GLY A 529 25.72 26.29 11.45
CA GLY A 529 24.45 26.78 11.94
C GLY A 529 24.60 27.87 12.99
N VAL A 530 23.61 28.75 13.02
CA VAL A 530 23.48 29.86 13.97
C VAL A 530 22.20 29.73 14.78
N MET A 531 22.19 30.40 15.94
CA MET A 531 20.97 30.65 16.70
C MET A 531 20.93 32.14 17.05
N ALA A 532 19.79 32.77 16.81
CA ALA A 532 19.49 34.14 17.21
C ALA A 532 18.23 34.16 18.08
N ARG A 533 18.00 35.28 18.77
CA ARG A 533 16.72 35.63 19.39
C ARG A 533 16.00 36.62 18.48
N GLY A 534 14.67 36.57 18.47
CA GLY A 534 13.78 37.41 17.67
C GLY A 534 12.34 36.94 17.86
N THR A 535 11.39 37.52 17.12
CA THR A 535 9.96 37.24 17.30
C THR A 535 9.17 37.38 15.99
N TRP A 536 7.85 37.19 16.03
CA TRP A 536 6.99 37.42 14.86
C TRP A 536 7.02 38.90 14.44
N GLY A 537 7.18 39.14 13.14
CA GLY A 537 7.39 40.48 12.57
C GLY A 537 8.87 40.86 12.36
N ASP A 538 9.80 40.19 13.04
CA ASP A 538 11.25 40.36 12.82
C ASP A 538 11.71 39.49 11.63
N ALA A 539 11.76 40.11 10.45
CA ALA A 539 12.19 39.44 9.22
C ALA A 539 13.68 39.07 9.22
N GLU A 540 14.54 39.85 9.90
CA GLU A 540 15.99 39.62 9.94
C GLU A 540 16.34 38.39 10.77
N TYR A 541 15.65 38.17 11.90
CA TYR A 541 15.73 36.96 12.71
C TYR A 541 15.43 35.69 11.90
N PHE A 542 14.34 35.70 11.12
CA PHE A 542 14.00 34.57 10.24
C PHE A 542 15.03 34.42 9.10
N GLN A 543 15.36 35.51 8.40
CA GLN A 543 16.29 35.47 7.27
C GLN A 543 17.68 34.98 7.69
N LYS A 544 18.25 35.51 8.79
CA LYS A 544 19.58 35.13 9.29
C LYS A 544 19.66 33.65 9.64
N ILE A 545 18.66 33.13 10.35
CA ILE A 545 18.63 31.70 10.73
C ILE A 545 18.40 30.81 9.52
N LEU A 546 17.46 31.13 8.63
CA LEU A 546 17.15 30.30 7.46
C LEU A 546 18.29 30.31 6.43
N SER A 547 18.97 31.45 6.24
CA SER A 547 20.11 31.57 5.32
C SER A 547 21.23 30.60 5.68
N THR A 548 21.69 30.58 6.94
CA THR A 548 22.74 29.63 7.35
C THR A 548 22.20 28.21 7.55
N ASN A 549 21.12 28.03 8.33
CA ASN A 549 20.72 26.71 8.82
C ASN A 549 19.96 25.86 7.79
N LEU A 550 19.37 26.47 6.76
CA LEU A 550 18.63 25.79 5.71
C LEU A 550 19.28 26.01 4.34
N PHE A 551 19.43 27.25 3.88
CA PHE A 551 20.04 27.51 2.58
C PHE A 551 21.53 27.11 2.54
N GLY A 552 22.29 27.29 3.63
CA GLY A 552 23.65 26.78 3.72
C GLY A 552 23.78 25.26 3.59
N VAL A 553 22.75 24.50 4.00
CA VAL A 553 22.66 23.05 3.75
C VAL A 553 22.27 22.78 2.29
N ILE A 554 21.28 23.50 1.73
CA ILE A 554 20.87 23.35 0.32
C ILE A 554 22.03 23.65 -0.64
N ASN A 555 22.77 24.74 -0.43
CA ASN A 555 23.94 25.13 -1.22
C ASN A 555 25.01 24.04 -1.19
N GLY A 556 25.33 23.52 0.00
CA GLY A 556 26.31 22.44 0.17
C GLY A 556 25.88 21.12 -0.47
N LEU A 557 24.57 20.81 -0.44
CA LEU A 557 24.03 19.67 -1.19
C LEU A 557 24.14 19.90 -2.70
N ASN A 558 23.73 21.05 -3.23
CA ASN A 558 23.83 21.37 -4.66
C ASN A 558 25.28 21.27 -5.17
N ALA A 559 26.26 21.75 -4.39
CA ALA A 559 27.68 21.74 -4.75
C ALA A 559 28.36 20.36 -4.71
N TYR A 560 27.80 19.37 -3.99
CA TYR A 560 28.45 18.06 -3.77
C TYR A 560 27.61 16.84 -4.17
N VAL A 561 26.29 16.84 -4.01
CA VAL A 561 25.43 15.68 -4.35
C VAL A 561 25.66 15.15 -5.76
N PRO A 562 25.86 15.97 -6.82
CA PRO A 562 26.19 15.46 -8.16
C PRO A 562 27.44 14.56 -8.19
N SER A 563 28.46 14.83 -7.38
CA SER A 563 29.67 14.00 -7.31
C SER A 563 29.61 12.87 -6.28
N PHE A 564 28.54 12.78 -5.49
CA PHE A 564 28.14 11.54 -4.81
C PHE A 564 27.30 10.65 -5.74
N GLN A 565 26.42 11.24 -6.56
CA GLN A 565 25.63 10.53 -7.58
C GLN A 565 26.50 9.92 -8.69
N ALA A 566 27.58 10.60 -9.09
CA ALA A 566 28.51 10.11 -10.11
C ALA A 566 29.44 8.97 -9.65
N ARG A 567 29.37 8.51 -8.40
CA ARG A 567 30.28 7.47 -7.87
C ARG A 567 29.90 6.08 -8.35
N SER A 568 30.79 5.50 -9.16
CA SER A 568 30.80 4.08 -9.49
C SER A 568 31.88 3.33 -8.70
N GLY A 569 31.48 2.35 -7.88
CA GLY A 569 32.38 1.47 -7.14
C GLY A 569 32.06 1.36 -5.65
N ASP A 570 32.73 0.41 -4.98
CA ASP A 570 32.41 -0.01 -3.60
C ASP A 570 33.09 0.83 -2.50
N SER A 571 33.77 1.93 -2.84
CA SER A 571 34.43 2.81 -1.86
C SER A 571 33.38 3.57 -1.03
N PRO A 572 33.33 3.39 0.31
CA PRO A 572 32.28 3.96 1.15
C PRO A 572 32.42 5.48 1.27
N ALA A 573 31.28 6.16 1.17
CA ALA A 573 31.12 7.59 1.30
C ALA A 573 29.84 7.90 2.10
N ALA A 574 29.81 9.02 2.83
CA ALA A 574 28.69 9.39 3.69
C ALA A 574 28.38 10.90 3.61
N ILE A 575 27.08 11.22 3.60
CA ILE A 575 26.57 12.59 3.75
C ILE A 575 25.88 12.70 5.12
N VAL A 576 26.34 13.61 5.96
CA VAL A 576 25.78 13.90 7.29
C VAL A 576 25.20 15.30 7.30
N ILE A 577 23.96 15.45 7.75
CA ILE A 577 23.27 16.74 7.92
C ILE A 577 22.96 16.93 9.42
N THR A 578 23.37 18.07 10.01
CA THR A 578 23.11 18.35 11.42
C THR A 578 21.74 19.00 11.62
N GLY A 579 20.76 18.17 12.00
CA GLY A 579 19.49 18.57 12.58
C GLY A 579 19.61 19.05 14.04
N SER A 580 18.61 18.76 14.87
CA SER A 580 18.60 19.04 16.33
C SER A 580 17.37 18.39 16.97
N LYS A 581 17.41 18.05 18.28
CA LYS A 581 16.20 17.68 19.03
C LYS A 581 15.04 18.68 18.87
N GLN A 582 15.33 19.97 18.63
CA GLN A 582 14.28 20.96 18.37
C GLN A 582 13.54 20.71 17.05
N GLY A 583 14.22 20.20 16.01
CA GLY A 583 13.62 19.85 14.72
C GLY A 583 12.73 18.60 14.72
N ILE A 584 12.80 17.77 15.78
CA ILE A 584 11.95 16.58 15.97
C ILE A 584 10.94 16.70 17.13
N THR A 585 11.10 17.64 18.06
CA THR A 585 10.21 17.81 19.24
C THR A 585 9.58 19.20 19.38
N ASN A 586 9.87 20.12 18.45
CA ASN A 586 9.28 21.45 18.25
C ASN A 586 8.96 22.23 19.55
N PRO A 587 9.95 22.56 20.40
CA PRO A 587 9.72 23.32 21.63
C PRO A 587 9.38 24.79 21.35
N PRO A 588 8.43 25.42 22.09
CA PRO A 588 8.23 26.86 22.06
C PRO A 588 9.53 27.65 22.31
N GLY A 589 9.64 28.84 21.71
CA GLY A 589 10.68 29.82 22.03
C GLY A 589 11.62 30.22 20.89
N ASN A 590 11.79 29.39 19.84
CA ASN A 590 12.63 29.76 18.68
C ASN A 590 12.05 29.24 17.35
N ALA A 591 11.01 29.89 16.85
CA ALA A 591 10.26 29.45 15.66
C ALA A 591 11.13 29.29 14.40
N ALA A 592 12.02 30.23 14.11
CA ALA A 592 12.91 30.16 12.95
C ALA A 592 13.94 29.02 13.06
N TYR A 593 14.52 28.80 14.25
CA TYR A 593 15.47 27.70 14.46
C TYR A 593 14.76 26.34 14.33
N ASN A 594 13.60 26.17 14.99
CA ASN A 594 12.78 24.95 14.85
C ASN A 594 12.44 24.67 13.38
N ALA A 595 11.92 25.67 12.67
CA ALA A 595 11.57 25.55 11.26
C ALA A 595 12.78 25.13 10.41
N SER A 596 13.95 25.74 10.62
CA SER A 596 15.19 25.36 9.92
C SER A 596 15.59 23.91 10.19
N LYS A 597 15.53 23.46 11.45
CA LYS A 597 15.96 22.10 11.85
C LYS A 597 14.93 21.02 11.53
N SER A 598 13.64 21.35 11.40
CA SER A 598 12.62 20.45 10.82
C SER A 598 12.73 20.40 9.29
N ALA A 599 13.08 21.49 8.61
CA ALA A 599 13.26 21.50 7.16
C ALA A 599 14.45 20.63 6.71
N VAL A 600 15.63 20.78 7.34
CA VAL A 600 16.81 19.95 6.97
C VAL A 600 16.65 18.48 7.33
N LYS A 601 15.81 18.13 8.31
CA LYS A 601 15.36 16.75 8.56
C LYS A 601 14.68 16.17 7.31
N THR A 602 13.70 16.89 6.75
CA THR A 602 12.99 16.44 5.54
C THR A 602 13.88 16.43 4.31
N LEU A 603 14.83 17.36 4.18
CA LEU A 603 15.85 17.29 3.12
C LEU A 603 16.71 16.02 3.24
N ALA A 604 17.18 15.68 4.45
CA ALA A 604 17.96 14.47 4.69
C ALA A 604 17.15 13.19 4.39
N GLU A 605 15.87 13.15 4.75
CA GLU A 605 14.95 12.03 4.47
C GLU A 605 14.78 11.78 2.97
N HIS A 606 14.56 12.84 2.20
CA HIS A 606 14.46 12.76 0.73
C HIS A 606 15.79 12.38 0.10
N LEU A 607 16.91 12.96 0.55
CA LEU A 607 18.24 12.62 0.05
C LEU A 607 18.60 11.15 0.31
N SER A 608 18.29 10.63 1.49
CA SER A 608 18.46 9.21 1.82
C SER A 608 17.57 8.31 0.97
N TRP A 609 16.35 8.75 0.63
CA TRP A 609 15.47 8.02 -0.27
C TRP A 609 16.04 7.96 -1.70
N ASP A 610 16.62 9.05 -2.20
CA ASP A 610 17.17 9.09 -3.56
C ASP A 610 18.48 8.29 -3.69
N PHE A 611 19.30 8.24 -2.64
CA PHE A 611 20.49 7.38 -2.60
C PHE A 611 20.23 5.90 -2.25
N ARG A 612 19.00 5.49 -1.92
CA ARG A 612 18.65 4.11 -1.45
C ARG A 612 19.17 2.95 -2.32
N ASP A 613 19.31 3.17 -3.63
CA ASP A 613 19.72 2.15 -4.61
C ASP A 613 21.25 2.15 -4.84
N ASN A 614 21.96 3.16 -4.32
CA ASN A 614 23.42 3.25 -4.30
C ASN A 614 23.96 2.61 -3.00
N LYS A 615 24.82 1.60 -3.12
CA LYS A 615 25.34 0.84 -1.97
C LYS A 615 26.57 1.46 -1.31
N SER A 616 27.27 2.37 -1.99
CA SER A 616 28.51 2.97 -1.50
C SER A 616 28.33 4.38 -0.91
N VAL A 617 27.16 5.01 -1.10
CA VAL A 617 26.81 6.29 -0.45
C VAL A 617 25.75 6.07 0.62
N SER A 618 26.06 6.42 1.87
CA SER A 618 25.07 6.53 2.96
C SER A 618 24.69 7.98 3.24
N VAL A 619 23.50 8.19 3.80
CA VAL A 619 23.00 9.50 4.22
C VAL A 619 22.54 9.39 5.67
N HIS A 620 22.85 10.40 6.49
CA HIS A 620 22.58 10.42 7.93
C HIS A 620 22.08 11.79 8.39
N LEU A 621 21.08 11.80 9.27
CA LEU A 621 20.62 12.96 10.00
C LEU A 621 21.17 12.90 11.43
N LEU A 622 22.17 13.74 11.73
CA LEU A 622 22.65 13.95 13.09
C LEU A 622 21.65 14.80 13.85
N VAL A 623 21.20 14.35 15.02
CA VAL A 623 20.20 15.03 15.85
C VAL A 623 20.79 15.23 17.26
N PRO A 624 21.60 16.28 17.49
CA PRO A 624 22.19 16.55 18.79
C PRO A 624 21.15 16.97 19.83
N GLY A 625 21.39 16.56 21.07
CA GLY A 625 20.72 17.07 22.26
C GLY A 625 21.31 18.37 22.78
N TRP A 626 21.28 18.57 24.10
CA TRP A 626 22.01 19.69 24.70
C TRP A 626 23.52 19.41 24.68
N THR A 627 24.24 20.05 23.76
CA THR A 627 25.69 19.91 23.60
C THR A 627 26.39 21.23 23.86
N PHE A 628 27.42 21.21 24.72
CA PHE A 628 28.17 22.38 25.14
C PHE A 628 29.05 22.92 24.00
N THR A 629 28.63 24.03 23.40
CA THR A 629 29.17 24.56 22.13
C THR A 629 29.05 26.09 22.08
N GLY A 630 29.65 26.74 21.08
CA GLY A 630 29.41 28.16 20.79
C GLY A 630 27.93 28.52 20.68
N LEU A 631 27.14 27.64 20.04
CA LEU A 631 25.69 27.82 19.89
C LEU A 631 24.94 27.68 21.23
N SER A 632 25.51 27.00 22.23
CA SER A 632 24.99 27.00 23.61
C SER A 632 25.67 28.05 24.52
N GLY A 633 26.40 29.02 23.97
CA GLY A 633 27.04 30.11 24.72
C GLY A 633 28.38 29.76 25.40
N ASN A 634 29.09 28.72 24.96
CA ASN A 634 30.49 28.49 25.32
C ASN A 634 31.42 29.28 24.38
N VAL A 635 32.18 30.25 24.88
CA VAL A 635 33.13 31.02 24.08
C VAL A 635 34.53 30.42 24.25
N PRO A 636 35.22 29.99 23.16
CA PRO A 636 36.60 29.49 23.25
C PRO A 636 37.51 30.46 24.01
N GLY A 637 38.35 29.92 24.89
CA GLY A 637 39.23 30.73 25.76
C GLY A 637 38.55 31.33 27.01
N THR A 638 37.23 31.22 27.18
CA THR A 638 36.56 31.64 28.42
C THR A 638 36.39 30.46 29.40
N PRO A 639 36.63 30.65 30.72
CA PRO A 639 36.46 29.60 31.71
C PRO A 639 34.97 29.42 32.09
N LYS A 640 34.19 28.85 31.16
CA LYS A 640 32.88 28.27 31.48
C LYS A 640 33.02 26.76 31.63
N GLU A 641 32.68 26.24 32.80
CA GLU A 641 32.55 24.80 33.00
C GLU A 641 31.40 24.23 32.17
N LYS A 642 31.58 23.01 31.67
CA LYS A 642 30.54 22.27 30.94
C LYS A 642 29.38 21.94 31.89
N PRO A 643 28.14 22.40 31.66
CA PRO A 643 26.99 22.04 32.49
C PRO A 643 26.84 20.52 32.64
N ALA A 644 26.39 20.05 33.81
CA ALA A 644 26.25 18.62 34.11
C ALA A 644 25.34 17.90 33.09
N GLY A 645 24.18 18.50 32.79
CA GLY A 645 23.20 17.99 31.81
C GLY A 645 23.69 17.94 30.36
N ALA A 646 24.63 18.81 29.97
CA ALA A 646 25.10 18.93 28.60
C ALA A 646 26.15 17.85 28.24
N TRP A 647 26.06 17.29 27.05
CA TRP A 647 27.13 16.49 26.43
C TRP A 647 28.27 17.37 25.92
N SER A 648 29.47 16.81 25.84
CA SER A 648 30.58 17.42 25.12
C SER A 648 30.47 17.16 23.59
N PRO A 649 31.11 17.98 22.75
CA PRO A 649 31.14 17.75 21.30
C PRO A 649 31.74 16.40 20.90
N GLU A 650 32.72 15.90 21.66
CA GLU A 650 33.44 14.65 21.41
C GLU A 650 32.55 13.43 21.69
N GLN A 651 31.65 13.52 22.67
CA GLN A 651 30.62 12.50 22.92
C GLN A 651 29.66 12.40 21.72
N VAL A 652 29.26 13.55 21.15
CA VAL A 652 28.41 13.59 19.95
C VAL A 652 29.13 13.01 18.73
N ALA A 653 30.40 13.39 18.51
CA ALA A 653 31.22 12.86 17.42
C ALA A 653 31.39 11.32 17.52
N SER A 654 31.74 10.82 18.71
CA SER A 654 31.91 9.38 18.97
C SER A 654 30.61 8.58 18.77
N TYR A 655 29.49 9.09 19.27
CA TYR A 655 28.17 8.47 19.10
C TYR A 655 27.74 8.50 17.63
N MET A 656 28.03 9.58 16.90
CA MET A 656 27.77 9.67 15.46
C MET A 656 28.57 8.65 14.66
N GLU A 657 29.87 8.52 14.93
CA GLU A 657 30.75 7.54 14.30
C GLU A 657 30.22 6.10 14.49
N GLN A 658 29.84 5.74 15.73
CA GLN A 658 29.21 4.46 16.04
C GLN A 658 27.91 4.25 15.24
N LYS A 659 27.04 5.26 15.15
CA LYS A 659 25.75 5.14 14.44
C LYS A 659 25.88 5.12 12.93
N ILE A 660 26.94 5.71 12.37
CA ILE A 660 27.29 5.55 10.95
C ILE A 660 27.79 4.12 10.69
N ALA A 661 28.62 3.54 11.58
CA ALA A 661 29.02 2.13 11.50
C ALA A 661 27.83 1.16 11.66
N ASP A 662 26.84 1.50 12.50
CA ASP A 662 25.55 0.80 12.61
C ASP A 662 24.65 0.97 11.36
N ASP A 663 25.03 1.75 10.35
CA ASP A 663 24.24 2.08 9.15
C ASP A 663 22.89 2.78 9.47
N LYS A 664 22.88 3.70 10.45
CA LYS A 664 21.66 4.36 10.96
C LYS A 664 21.45 5.74 10.35
N PHE A 665 20.34 5.92 9.64
CA PHE A 665 19.92 7.24 9.14
C PHE A 665 19.69 8.25 10.29
N TYR A 666 18.86 7.92 11.28
CA TYR A 666 18.62 8.79 12.44
C TYR A 666 19.68 8.56 13.52
N ILE A 667 20.47 9.59 13.81
CA ILE A 667 21.46 9.60 14.88
C ILE A 667 20.96 10.54 15.99
N ILE A 668 20.05 10.03 16.83
CA ILE A 668 19.45 10.79 17.94
C ILE A 668 20.38 10.69 19.16
N CYS A 669 21.22 11.70 19.35
CA CYS A 669 22.09 11.76 20.51
C CYS A 669 21.26 12.06 21.77
N PRO A 670 21.33 11.24 22.82
CA PRO A 670 20.88 11.66 24.14
C PRO A 670 21.75 12.80 24.68
N ASP A 671 21.33 13.35 25.80
CA ASP A 671 22.15 14.19 26.68
C ASP A 671 21.96 13.68 28.12
N ASN A 672 22.62 14.27 29.12
CA ASN A 672 22.57 13.71 30.48
C ASN A 672 21.24 14.00 31.20
N ASP A 673 20.45 14.97 30.71
CA ASP A 673 19.10 15.26 31.21
C ASP A 673 18.01 14.44 30.47
N VAL A 674 18.27 14.04 29.22
CA VAL A 674 17.27 13.44 28.33
C VAL A 674 17.81 12.25 27.53
N SER A 675 17.30 11.07 27.88
CA SER A 675 17.54 9.81 27.18
C SER A 675 16.88 9.73 25.78
N GLU A 676 17.44 8.87 24.93
CA GLU A 676 16.90 8.57 23.59
C GLU A 676 15.47 7.98 23.66
N GLU A 677 15.12 7.28 24.74
CA GLU A 677 13.76 6.78 24.98
C GLU A 677 12.78 7.95 25.26
N THR A 678 13.21 8.93 26.06
CA THR A 678 12.41 10.12 26.39
C THR A 678 12.09 10.94 25.15
N ASP A 679 13.04 11.14 24.24
CA ASP A 679 12.77 11.87 22.99
C ASP A 679 11.91 11.06 22.01
N LYS A 680 11.99 9.73 22.00
CA LYS A 680 11.02 8.88 21.27
C LYS A 680 9.61 9.00 21.83
N LYS A 681 9.44 9.04 23.15
CA LYS A 681 8.13 9.30 23.80
C LYS A 681 7.59 10.69 23.42
N ARG A 682 8.44 11.72 23.43
CA ARG A 682 8.09 13.09 22.98
C ARG A 682 7.68 13.13 21.51
N MET A 683 8.39 12.44 20.61
CA MET A 683 8.03 12.35 19.19
C MET A 683 6.67 11.66 19.00
N LEU A 684 6.44 10.51 19.64
CA LEU A 684 5.17 9.79 19.56
C LEU A 684 4.00 10.62 20.09
N TRP A 685 4.19 11.31 21.22
CA TRP A 685 3.19 12.24 21.75
C TRP A 685 2.90 13.41 20.80
N THR A 686 3.94 14.00 20.20
CA THR A 686 3.80 15.14 19.27
C THR A 686 3.11 14.71 17.97
N ALA A 687 3.37 13.50 17.46
CA ALA A 687 2.59 12.91 16.38
C ALA A 687 1.13 12.69 16.79
N GLY A 688 0.89 12.38 18.06
CA GLY A 688 -0.44 12.29 18.68
C GLY A 688 -1.27 13.58 18.63
N ASP A 689 -0.65 14.77 18.47
CA ASP A 689 -1.39 16.01 18.25
C ASP A 689 -2.09 16.00 16.88
N ILE A 690 -1.39 15.55 15.84
CA ILE A 690 -1.93 15.43 14.48
C ILE A 690 -2.91 14.25 14.38
N VAL A 691 -2.57 13.11 15.00
CA VAL A 691 -3.37 11.87 14.90
C VAL A 691 -4.71 11.96 15.64
N ASN A 692 -4.76 12.68 16.76
CA ASN A 692 -5.97 12.81 17.59
C ASN A 692 -6.58 14.23 17.51
N GLU A 693 -6.22 15.02 16.50
CA GLU A 693 -6.73 16.38 16.22
C GLU A 693 -6.65 17.34 17.44
N ARG A 694 -5.61 17.21 18.27
CA ARG A 694 -5.40 18.05 19.46
C ARG A 694 -4.78 19.41 19.08
N PRO A 695 -4.98 20.47 19.88
CA PRO A 695 -4.29 21.75 19.69
C PRO A 695 -2.77 21.57 19.59
N PRO A 696 -2.08 22.28 18.67
CA PRO A 696 -0.66 22.06 18.45
C PRO A 696 0.16 22.38 19.71
N LEU A 697 1.21 21.59 19.92
CA LEU A 697 2.15 21.68 21.03
C LEU A 697 1.55 21.34 22.40
N THR A 698 0.63 20.35 22.47
CA THR A 698 -0.02 19.93 23.74
C THR A 698 0.96 19.67 24.88
N ARG A 699 2.16 19.13 24.59
CA ARG A 699 3.21 18.85 25.58
C ARG A 699 3.69 20.09 26.36
N TRP A 700 3.38 21.28 25.87
CA TRP A 700 3.77 22.57 26.44
C TRP A 700 2.56 23.45 26.81
N ARG A 701 1.35 22.91 26.70
CA ARG A 701 0.09 23.56 27.07
C ARG A 701 -0.32 23.10 28.46
N ASP A 702 -0.62 24.02 29.37
CA ASP A 702 -0.96 23.67 30.75
C ASP A 702 -2.21 22.78 30.82
N GLU A 703 -3.17 22.93 29.89
CA GLU A 703 -4.36 22.08 29.80
C GLU A 703 -4.06 20.61 29.47
N TYR A 704 -2.91 20.30 28.83
CA TYR A 704 -2.51 18.95 28.42
C TYR A 704 -1.24 18.42 29.09
N LYS A 705 -0.48 19.27 29.79
CA LYS A 705 0.84 18.93 30.34
C LYS A 705 0.81 17.69 31.24
N LYS A 706 -0.17 17.62 32.15
CA LYS A 706 -0.35 16.45 33.04
C LYS A 706 -0.70 15.18 32.27
N GLU A 707 -1.57 15.28 31.25
CA GLU A 707 -1.90 14.15 30.36
C GLU A 707 -0.64 13.65 29.64
N ALA A 708 0.21 14.57 29.16
CA ALA A 708 1.46 14.25 28.49
C ALA A 708 2.44 13.52 29.41
N GLU A 709 2.64 14.02 30.63
CA GLU A 709 3.54 13.43 31.63
C GLU A 709 3.05 12.04 32.06
N GLU A 710 1.75 11.89 32.38
CA GLU A 710 1.15 10.59 32.70
C GLU A 710 1.21 9.59 31.52
N TRP A 711 0.95 10.05 30.30
CA TRP A 711 0.98 9.18 29.12
C TRP A 711 2.41 8.72 28.82
N MET A 712 3.40 9.61 28.87
CA MET A 712 4.81 9.27 28.65
C MET A 712 5.33 8.30 29.73
N ALA A 713 4.87 8.44 30.98
CA ALA A 713 5.19 7.48 32.05
C ALA A 713 4.59 6.09 31.78
N LYS A 714 3.37 6.02 31.21
CA LYS A 714 2.68 4.77 30.87
C LYS A 714 3.26 4.06 29.62
N GLN A 715 3.87 4.79 28.68
CA GLN A 715 4.44 4.19 27.47
C GLN A 715 5.74 3.41 27.72
N LYS A 716 5.81 2.18 27.17
CA LYS A 716 7.04 1.39 27.04
C LYS A 716 7.52 1.45 25.59
N VAL A 717 8.61 2.17 25.31
CA VAL A 717 9.17 2.27 23.96
C VAL A 717 10.29 1.24 23.78
N THR A 718 9.90 0.00 23.52
CA THR A 718 10.84 -1.12 23.37
C THR A 718 11.77 -0.91 22.18
N LEU A 719 13.07 -0.81 22.43
CA LEU A 719 14.10 -0.82 21.41
C LEU A 719 14.19 -2.22 20.78
N LYS A 720 13.67 -2.40 19.56
CA LYS A 720 14.02 -3.59 18.77
C LYS A 720 15.52 -3.51 18.43
N PRO A 721 16.35 -4.49 18.81
CA PRO A 721 17.77 -4.48 18.44
C PRO A 721 17.89 -4.56 16.93
N THR A 722 18.63 -3.62 16.33
CA THR A 722 18.75 -3.46 14.88
C THR A 722 19.85 -4.35 14.30
N HIS A 723 19.85 -5.62 14.71
CA HIS A 723 20.59 -6.70 14.06
C HIS A 723 19.60 -7.61 13.36
N VAL A 724 19.22 -7.24 12.13
CA VAL A 724 18.74 -8.23 11.15
C VAL A 724 19.96 -8.96 10.62
N ALA A 725 20.54 -9.82 11.47
CA ALA A 725 21.39 -10.90 10.99
C ALA A 725 20.49 -11.82 10.15
N HIS A 726 20.95 -12.19 8.96
CA HIS A 726 20.25 -13.18 8.12
C HIS A 726 20.47 -14.59 8.67
N GLU A 727 19.78 -14.92 9.77
CA GLU A 727 19.84 -16.23 10.42
C GLU A 727 18.53 -17.03 10.18
N PRO A 728 18.56 -18.07 9.32
CA PRO A 728 17.34 -18.71 8.83
C PRO A 728 16.90 -19.91 9.68
N GLN A 729 16.54 -19.72 10.96
CA GLN A 729 15.76 -20.67 11.77
C GLN A 729 15.39 -20.12 13.16
N ASN A 730 14.09 -19.86 13.43
CA ASN A 730 13.39 -20.16 14.70
C ASN A 730 11.93 -19.61 14.74
N ILE A 731 11.10 -20.00 13.77
CA ILE A 731 9.64 -19.77 13.82
C ILE A 731 9.05 -20.82 14.78
N ARG A 732 9.03 -20.53 16.09
CA ARG A 732 8.26 -21.31 17.09
C ARG A 732 7.98 -20.62 18.43
N ILE A 733 8.88 -19.76 18.92
CA ILE A 733 8.77 -19.22 20.30
C ILE A 733 7.80 -18.03 20.40
N HIS A 734 7.76 -17.15 19.40
CA HIS A 734 6.93 -15.92 19.42
C HIS A 734 5.40 -16.14 19.29
N LEU A 735 4.91 -17.38 19.19
CA LEU A 735 3.47 -17.62 19.08
C LEU A 735 2.75 -17.59 20.44
N ALA A 736 3.42 -18.02 21.52
CA ALA A 736 2.83 -18.11 22.86
C ALA A 736 2.53 -16.72 23.45
N GLU A 737 3.52 -15.81 23.44
CA GLU A 737 3.38 -14.46 24.00
C GLU A 737 2.31 -13.60 23.29
N GLN A 738 1.94 -13.95 22.04
CA GLN A 738 0.84 -13.29 21.33
C GLN A 738 -0.53 -13.94 21.56
N LEU A 739 -0.60 -15.20 22.00
CA LEU A 739 -1.85 -15.89 22.33
C LEU A 739 -2.40 -15.42 23.68
N ASP A 740 -1.56 -15.30 24.71
CA ASP A 740 -1.98 -14.75 26.02
C ASP A 740 -2.49 -13.30 25.90
N ALA A 741 -1.85 -12.50 25.04
CA ALA A 741 -2.29 -11.15 24.70
C ALA A 741 -3.63 -11.12 23.92
N PHE A 742 -4.00 -12.20 23.24
CA PHE A 742 -5.26 -12.29 22.49
C PHE A 742 -6.45 -12.65 23.40
N HIS A 743 -6.28 -13.63 24.30
CA HIS A 743 -7.33 -13.98 25.27
C HIS A 743 -7.70 -12.80 26.18
N GLY A 744 -6.70 -12.06 26.70
CA GLY A 744 -6.93 -10.91 27.58
C GLY A 744 -7.61 -9.69 26.93
N ILE A 745 -7.81 -9.71 25.61
CA ILE A 745 -8.58 -8.69 24.87
C ILE A 745 -10.01 -9.17 24.61
N PHE A 746 -10.21 -10.44 24.25
CA PHE A 746 -11.54 -11.00 23.92
C PHE A 746 -12.53 -10.91 25.10
N GLU A 747 -12.08 -11.18 26.34
CA GLU A 747 -12.93 -11.05 27.54
C GLU A 747 -13.41 -9.60 27.80
N ARG A 748 -12.71 -8.58 27.27
CA ARG A 748 -13.00 -7.17 27.55
C ARG A 748 -14.00 -6.52 26.58
N GLU A 749 -14.20 -7.09 25.39
CA GLU A 749 -15.16 -6.56 24.42
C GLU A 749 -16.54 -7.24 24.49
N ILE A 750 -16.60 -8.51 24.90
CA ILE A 750 -17.87 -9.24 25.10
C ILE A 750 -18.71 -8.60 26.23
N LEU A 751 -18.08 -8.07 27.28
CA LEU A 751 -18.75 -7.40 28.41
C LEU A 751 -19.18 -5.94 28.14
N ARG A 752 -19.27 -5.50 26.87
CA ARG A 752 -19.59 -4.10 26.53
C ARG A 752 -20.69 -3.87 25.49
N CYS A 753 -21.42 -4.91 25.11
CA CYS A 753 -22.58 -4.83 24.21
C CYS A 753 -23.84 -5.50 24.82
N GLY A 754 -24.29 -4.99 25.96
CA GLY A 754 -25.62 -5.27 26.53
C GLY A 754 -26.49 -4.01 26.48
N HIS A 755 -27.80 -4.16 26.26
CA HIS A 755 -28.73 -3.06 26.00
C HIS A 755 -28.75 -1.96 27.08
N ASP A 756 -28.87 -0.70 26.65
CA ASP A 756 -29.66 0.28 27.38
C ASP A 756 -31.12 -0.19 27.37
N ASP A 757 -31.69 -0.50 28.53
CA ASP A 757 -33.14 -0.70 28.67
C ASP A 757 -33.63 0.03 29.92
N SER A 758 -34.41 1.09 29.71
CA SER A 758 -34.61 2.16 30.70
C SER A 758 -35.85 1.95 31.58
N THR A 759 -35.93 0.78 32.23
CA THR A 759 -37.00 0.47 33.18
C THR A 759 -36.49 -0.26 34.43
N VAL A 760 -37.27 -0.20 35.52
CA VAL A 760 -36.92 -0.73 36.86
C VAL A 760 -35.75 0.00 37.55
N LYS A 761 -36.03 1.24 37.95
CA LYS A 761 -35.56 1.70 39.27
C LYS A 761 -36.42 1.06 40.38
N ASP A 762 -35.95 1.20 41.61
CA ASP A 762 -36.68 0.97 42.87
C ASP A 762 -37.07 -0.48 43.21
N LYS A 763 -36.05 -1.27 43.61
CA LYS A 763 -36.12 -2.07 44.85
C LYS A 763 -34.74 -2.53 45.36
N LEU A 764 -34.68 -2.75 46.68
CA LEU A 764 -33.57 -3.39 47.43
C LEU A 764 -32.23 -2.64 47.47
N LEU A 765 -32.21 -1.55 48.25
CA LEU A 765 -31.12 -1.34 49.21
C LEU A 765 -31.18 -2.45 50.29
N GLY A 766 -30.03 -2.98 50.71
CA GLY A 766 -29.96 -3.97 51.80
C GLY A 766 -28.59 -4.62 51.97
N ASP A 767 -27.79 -4.04 52.86
CA ASP A 767 -26.75 -4.62 53.75
C ASP A 767 -25.79 -5.75 53.32
N GLY A 768 -24.58 -5.72 53.90
CA GLY A 768 -23.98 -6.96 54.44
C GLY A 768 -22.69 -7.51 53.83
N GLN A 769 -21.56 -6.84 54.10
CA GLN A 769 -20.29 -7.41 54.58
C GLN A 769 -19.74 -8.80 54.12
N LEU A 770 -18.40 -8.82 53.92
CA LEU A 770 -17.47 -9.99 54.00
C LEU A 770 -17.58 -11.03 52.85
N HIS A 771 -16.59 -11.89 52.58
CA HIS A 771 -15.26 -12.13 53.18
C HIS A 771 -14.24 -12.54 52.07
N VAL A 772 -12.94 -12.36 52.30
CA VAL A 772 -11.88 -12.92 51.42
C VAL A 772 -11.59 -14.37 51.78
N ALA A 773 -11.69 -15.29 50.81
CA ALA A 773 -11.06 -16.61 50.82
C ALA A 773 -10.88 -17.12 49.38
N GLY A 774 -9.75 -17.76 49.07
CA GLY A 774 -9.50 -18.40 47.78
C GLY A 774 -9.65 -19.91 47.85
N ALA A 775 -10.22 -20.53 46.81
CA ALA A 775 -10.23 -21.97 46.64
C ALA A 775 -10.09 -22.33 45.15
N ARG A 776 -9.23 -23.31 44.84
CA ARG A 776 -9.34 -24.06 43.59
C ARG A 776 -10.63 -24.89 43.64
N ARG A 777 -11.35 -24.96 42.53
CA ARG A 777 -12.16 -26.13 42.20
C ARG A 777 -11.92 -26.51 40.76
N GLU A 778 -11.61 -27.78 40.54
CA GLU A 778 -11.83 -28.42 39.25
C GLU A 778 -13.34 -28.44 38.97
N VAL A 779 -13.71 -28.34 37.70
CA VAL A 779 -15.06 -28.67 37.21
C VAL A 779 -14.85 -29.66 36.08
N GLU A 780 -15.61 -30.75 36.12
CA GLU A 780 -15.37 -31.95 35.31
C GLU A 780 -15.70 -31.72 33.83
N HIS A 781 -15.05 -32.50 32.96
CA HIS A 781 -15.53 -32.67 31.59
C HIS A 781 -16.96 -33.23 31.61
N LYS A 782 -17.89 -32.51 30.97
CA LYS A 782 -19.12 -33.10 30.44
C LYS A 782 -19.08 -32.94 28.93
N ASP A 783 -19.01 -34.06 28.24
CA ASP A 783 -19.03 -34.10 26.79
C ASP A 783 -20.41 -33.68 26.28
N ILE A 784 -20.42 -32.75 25.32
CA ILE A 784 -21.59 -32.38 24.54
C ILE A 784 -21.20 -32.60 23.08
N GLU A 785 -21.47 -33.80 22.57
CA GLU A 785 -21.44 -34.07 21.13
C GLU A 785 -22.64 -33.38 20.48
N ALA A 786 -22.44 -32.16 19.98
CA ALA A 786 -23.38 -31.49 19.08
C ALA A 786 -22.89 -31.65 17.63
N SER A 787 -23.76 -32.06 16.71
CA SER A 787 -23.34 -32.30 15.32
C SER A 787 -23.29 -30.98 14.52
N PRO A 788 -22.45 -30.88 13.47
CA PRO A 788 -22.42 -29.69 12.61
C PRO A 788 -23.67 -29.47 11.74
N LEU A 789 -24.70 -30.33 11.84
CA LEU A 789 -25.91 -30.26 11.01
C LEU A 789 -27.08 -29.54 11.71
N ASP A 790 -27.25 -29.72 13.01
CA ASP A 790 -28.44 -29.27 13.75
C ASP A 790 -28.57 -27.73 13.76
N PHE A 791 -27.43 -27.03 13.92
CA PHE A 791 -27.35 -25.57 13.85
C PHE A 791 -27.71 -24.98 12.47
N VAL A 792 -27.70 -25.80 11.41
CA VAL A 792 -28.12 -25.37 10.06
C VAL A 792 -29.63 -25.56 9.87
N GLU A 793 -30.25 -26.55 10.53
CA GLU A 793 -31.71 -26.71 10.48
C GLU A 793 -32.45 -25.65 11.32
N GLU A 794 -31.98 -25.29 12.52
CA GLU A 794 -32.58 -24.18 13.29
C GLU A 794 -32.59 -22.87 12.49
N LEU A 795 -31.47 -22.55 11.82
CA LEU A 795 -31.29 -21.35 11.01
C LEU A 795 -32.14 -21.36 9.71
N LEU A 796 -32.67 -22.52 9.31
CA LEU A 796 -33.61 -22.67 8.20
C LEU A 796 -35.07 -22.68 8.68
N GLN A 797 -35.37 -23.28 9.84
CA GLN A 797 -36.71 -23.28 10.43
C GLN A 797 -37.14 -21.87 10.88
N GLY A 798 -36.19 -21.05 11.36
CA GLY A 798 -36.45 -19.64 11.74
C GLY A 798 -37.01 -18.75 10.61
N PHE A 799 -36.91 -19.16 9.34
CA PHE A 799 -37.51 -18.45 8.20
C PHE A 799 -38.95 -18.88 7.86
N HIS A 800 -39.50 -19.89 8.53
CA HIS A 800 -40.83 -20.44 8.23
C HIS A 800 -41.97 -20.01 9.18
N HIS A 801 -41.70 -19.16 10.18
CA HIS A 801 -42.72 -18.63 11.10
C HIS A 801 -42.68 -17.10 11.21
N HIS A 802 -43.14 -16.42 10.16
CA HIS A 802 -43.57 -15.02 10.24
C HIS A 802 -44.61 -14.66 9.16
N GLU A 803 -45.79 -15.28 9.22
CA GLU A 803 -46.96 -14.79 8.49
C GLU A 803 -47.74 -13.75 9.32
N THR A 804 -48.14 -12.68 8.65
CA THR A 804 -49.26 -11.77 8.96
C THR A 804 -49.41 -11.21 10.39
N ALA A 805 -49.04 -9.93 10.55
CA ALA A 805 -49.80 -8.97 11.35
C ALA A 805 -50.03 -7.69 10.49
N PRO A 806 -51.22 -7.07 10.49
CA PRO A 806 -51.58 -6.07 9.49
C PRO A 806 -51.09 -4.65 9.83
N CYS A 807 -50.41 -3.98 8.89
CA CYS A 807 -50.08 -2.56 9.00
C CYS A 807 -51.28 -1.67 8.68
N TYR A 808 -51.89 -1.10 9.72
CA TYR A 808 -52.98 -0.12 9.62
C TYR A 808 -52.45 1.27 9.21
N TRP A 809 -52.37 1.57 7.91
CA TRP A 809 -52.18 2.93 7.38
C TRP A 809 -52.82 3.11 5.98
N GLY A 810 -54.14 2.91 5.91
CA GLY A 810 -54.95 3.40 4.79
C GLY A 810 -55.59 4.74 5.15
N GLY A 811 -55.62 5.71 4.23
CA GLY A 811 -56.48 6.90 4.36
C GLY A 811 -55.86 8.29 4.24
N LEU A 812 -54.98 8.55 3.26
CA LEU A 812 -54.93 9.90 2.63
C LEU A 812 -54.32 9.90 1.21
N ARG A 813 -55.03 9.33 0.22
CA ARG A 813 -54.67 9.49 -1.20
C ARG A 813 -55.87 9.62 -2.17
N ASP A 814 -56.99 10.15 -1.68
CA ASP A 814 -58.16 10.52 -2.49
C ASP A 814 -58.44 12.03 -2.42
N GLN A 815 -57.49 12.82 -2.90
CA GLN A 815 -57.66 14.21 -3.34
C GLN A 815 -56.42 14.62 -4.18
N ILE A 816 -56.55 15.67 -5.00
CA ILE A 816 -55.53 16.13 -5.96
C ILE A 816 -55.23 15.13 -7.10
N ALA A 817 -56.29 14.67 -7.79
CA ALA A 817 -56.18 14.03 -9.12
C ALA A 817 -57.27 14.47 -10.13
N HIS A 818 -58.17 15.39 -9.75
CA HIS A 818 -59.08 16.08 -10.66
C HIS A 818 -59.25 17.54 -10.22
N GLY A 819 -58.86 18.48 -11.09
CA GLY A 819 -58.94 19.91 -10.86
C GLY A 819 -57.92 20.67 -11.71
N HIS A 820 -58.42 21.42 -12.69
CA HIS A 820 -57.67 22.12 -13.75
C HIS A 820 -56.98 21.24 -14.82
N ALA A 821 -56.99 21.61 -16.11
CA ALA A 821 -58.13 21.80 -17.02
C ALA A 821 -57.62 22.10 -18.44
N LEU A 822 -58.45 21.78 -19.45
CA LEU A 822 -58.24 21.93 -20.91
C LEU A 822 -57.23 20.93 -21.53
#